data_AF-A0A2E4D6H9-F1
#
_entry.id   AF-A0A2E4D6H9-F1
#
_cell.length_a   1.000
_cell.length_b   1.000
_cell.length_c   1.000
_cell.angle_alpha   90.00
_cell.angle_beta   90.00
_cell.angle_gamma   90.00
#
_symmetry.space_group_name_H-M   'P 1'
#
loop_
_entity.id
_entity.type
_entity.pdbx_description
1 polymer ?
#
loop_
_entity_poly.entity_id
_entity_poly.type
_entity_poly.pdbx_seq_one_letter_code
_entity_poly.pdbx_strand_id
1 'polypeptide(L)'
;MKLSWAYILLICLASCVEAPQTRAPGSEVNSINSGSGGSGGGNGLTNDDGTLDGDGEIVIAKVELRHLIEPKVDDSEDSEAGTYKRKLTLPKNYDGYLYLAGINISTLSSQSIKARFKFGLDRSSIEIPATVSTAPGLTPQTDIEVLVLDLRSKPFDDIQLIYDLFDYNDYDFTGADDSSLSSPVANNRDDNLFCRGLKLEDDSTFTGSITDGCSDSGDICKYAYAKVVDKGLVESGSPNIPYIPSEINVQSGDTGYYDDLDSIKVDRCLPDDLKASYVYDDSTSLTFNDSTATSIDGIGYFYLGPYRSLNTTSWEIESSAVTSAYGVFGNLFSNDLQLGYQSKLFPLYVQYNLNKDIEYLGASIADDDKNLETMSANGDSLFLDGCNERVRTIDDITGEHIGSCNVTATIEIVATDDSGNETVVDITDEVKLQLVKPEDINSSGENVLLSSFQQCSSSNQCGSDSCCINSRCWDKSLVTQCVDDLPNFGNLITGETCNSDYECSSLCCDRIRGTCQPHDTIATSPVYCAKPAGQTCVAKEWCDQHPVTTCGIVRTGTDPFGNVTCALRCITAQVFGECVASDGIGAAICTPPDQPDSPTFDPNDPNRCNPEGGLLTLEQLIELANNPSQGNPQVN
;
A
#
# COMPACT_ATOMS: atom_id res chain seq x y z
N MET A 1 35.37 -2.26 56.75
CA MET A 1 34.49 -1.18 57.26
C MET A 1 33.58 -0.78 56.11
N LYS A 2 32.35 -1.31 56.07
CA LYS A 2 31.08 -0.71 56.54
C LYS A 2 30.54 0.40 55.62
N LEU A 3 29.48 0.02 54.87
CA LEU A 3 28.24 0.73 54.47
C LEU A 3 28.39 2.11 53.79
N SER A 4 27.61 2.53 52.79
CA SER A 4 26.22 2.21 52.41
C SER A 4 25.93 2.76 50.99
N TRP A 5 25.27 2.00 50.12
CA TRP A 5 23.90 2.23 49.61
C TRP A 5 23.64 3.50 48.78
N ALA A 6 23.49 3.32 47.46
CA ALA A 6 22.45 3.98 46.67
C ALA A 6 22.09 3.08 45.46
N TYR A 7 20.86 2.60 45.45
CA TYR A 7 20.19 1.88 44.37
C TYR A 7 20.01 2.77 43.14
N ILE A 8 20.43 2.32 41.96
CA ILE A 8 19.73 2.65 40.70
C ILE A 8 19.49 1.35 39.95
N LEU A 9 18.20 1.12 39.75
CA LEU A 9 17.54 0.01 39.08
C LEU A 9 17.88 0.07 37.58
N LEU A 10 18.72 -0.83 37.08
CA LEU A 10 18.89 -1.03 35.64
C LEU A 10 17.98 -2.20 35.23
N ILE A 11 16.77 -1.86 34.80
CA ILE A 11 15.88 -2.77 34.09
C ILE A 11 16.49 -2.94 32.70
N CYS A 12 17.16 -4.06 32.46
CA CYS A 12 17.47 -4.49 31.11
C CYS A 12 16.16 -4.85 30.41
N LEU A 13 15.70 -3.97 29.53
CA LEU A 13 14.77 -4.29 28.46
C LEU A 13 15.50 -5.24 27.51
N ALA A 14 15.27 -6.53 27.68
CA ALA A 14 15.46 -7.50 26.61
C ALA A 14 14.40 -7.22 25.54
N SER A 15 14.86 -6.81 24.37
CA SER A 15 14.07 -6.67 23.15
C SER A 15 13.49 -8.03 22.73
N CYS A 16 12.30 -7.96 22.16
CA CYS A 16 11.41 -9.06 21.82
C CYS A 16 12.04 -10.02 20.80
N VAL A 17 12.30 -11.25 21.25
CA VAL A 17 12.30 -12.43 20.40
C VAL A 17 10.86 -12.95 20.40
N GLU A 18 10.21 -13.03 19.24
CA GLU A 18 8.94 -13.74 19.12
C GLU A 18 9.16 -15.22 19.45
N ALA A 19 8.68 -15.63 20.63
CA ALA A 19 8.56 -17.04 20.98
C ALA A 19 7.21 -17.56 20.46
N PRO A 20 7.16 -18.75 19.82
CA PRO A 20 5.92 -19.34 19.34
C PRO A 20 5.00 -19.64 20.53
N GLN A 21 3.82 -19.01 20.55
CA GLN A 21 2.78 -19.35 21.52
C GLN A 21 2.12 -20.67 21.13
N THR A 22 2.62 -21.79 21.66
CA THR A 22 1.82 -23.01 21.75
C THR A 22 0.74 -22.81 22.80
N ARG A 23 -0.49 -22.53 22.39
CA ARG A 23 -1.68 -22.64 23.25
C ARG A 23 -2.40 -23.95 22.96
N ALA A 24 -2.52 -24.78 24.00
CA ALA A 24 -3.12 -26.10 23.93
C ALA A 24 -4.60 -26.04 23.48
N PRO A 25 -5.06 -27.01 22.67
CA PRO A 25 -6.46 -27.11 22.27
C PRO A 25 -7.32 -27.50 23.47
N GLY A 26 -8.33 -26.68 23.78
CA GLY A 26 -9.42 -27.08 24.65
C GLY A 26 -10.22 -28.19 23.96
N SER A 27 -10.32 -29.35 24.60
CA SER A 27 -11.12 -30.47 24.12
C SER A 27 -12.60 -30.12 24.18
N GLU A 28 -13.28 -30.12 23.05
CA GLU A 28 -14.72 -30.39 23.02
C GLU A 28 -15.01 -31.77 22.41
N VAL A 29 -16.01 -32.39 23.02
CA VAL A 29 -16.25 -33.81 23.10
C VAL A 29 -16.99 -34.27 21.84
N ASN A 30 -16.32 -35.07 21.03
CA ASN A 30 -16.93 -35.77 19.90
C ASN A 30 -17.58 -37.06 20.42
N SER A 31 -18.91 -37.14 20.44
CA SER A 31 -19.64 -38.40 20.65
C SER A 31 -20.51 -38.71 19.43
N ILE A 32 -19.92 -39.36 18.43
CA ILE A 32 -20.69 -40.09 17.41
C ILE A 32 -20.30 -41.55 17.54
N ASN A 33 -21.22 -42.30 18.15
CA ASN A 33 -21.15 -43.75 18.27
C ASN A 33 -21.63 -44.36 16.95
N SER A 34 -20.73 -45.07 16.29
CA SER A 34 -20.99 -45.86 15.08
C SER A 34 -21.71 -47.17 15.44
N GLY A 35 -22.61 -47.63 14.57
CA GLY A 35 -23.33 -48.88 14.82
C GLY A 35 -24.32 -49.35 13.76
N SER A 36 -23.79 -49.69 12.57
CA SER A 36 -24.15 -50.88 11.77
C SER A 36 -25.60 -51.13 11.28
N GLY A 37 -25.75 -51.10 9.95
CA GLY A 37 -26.15 -52.29 9.16
C GLY A 37 -27.63 -52.65 9.04
N GLY A 38 -28.19 -52.54 7.82
CA GLY A 38 -29.49 -53.15 7.48
C GLY A 38 -29.89 -52.99 6.01
N SER A 39 -30.07 -54.12 5.33
CA SER A 39 -30.38 -54.30 3.91
C SER A 39 -31.89 -54.21 3.60
N GLY A 40 -32.24 -53.82 2.36
CA GLY A 40 -33.55 -53.99 1.71
C GLY A 40 -33.97 -52.71 0.97
N GLY A 41 -34.34 -52.66 -0.31
CA GLY A 41 -34.88 -53.68 -1.20
C GLY A 41 -36.31 -53.29 -1.63
N GLY A 42 -36.45 -52.67 -2.82
CA GLY A 42 -37.64 -52.83 -3.68
C GLY A 42 -38.72 -51.73 -3.68
N ASN A 43 -38.91 -51.18 -4.89
CA ASN A 43 -40.17 -50.87 -5.61
C ASN A 43 -41.20 -49.86 -5.06
N GLY A 44 -41.59 -48.96 -5.97
CA GLY A 44 -42.94 -49.02 -6.53
C GLY A 44 -43.86 -47.84 -6.20
N LEU A 45 -44.22 -47.11 -7.26
CA LEU A 45 -45.29 -46.12 -7.35
C LEU A 45 -46.59 -46.56 -6.66
N THR A 46 -47.21 -45.64 -5.91
CA THR A 46 -48.67 -45.56 -5.79
C THR A 46 -49.10 -44.09 -5.89
N ASN A 47 -49.81 -43.79 -6.99
CA ASN A 47 -50.75 -42.68 -7.02
C ASN A 47 -51.83 -42.95 -5.97
N ASP A 48 -52.10 -41.97 -5.11
CA ASP A 48 -53.40 -41.85 -4.47
C ASP A 48 -53.83 -40.39 -4.46
N ASP A 49 -55.11 -40.23 -4.78
CA ASP A 49 -55.84 -39.01 -5.08
C ASP A 49 -56.37 -38.37 -3.78
N GLY A 50 -56.32 -37.03 -3.73
CA GLY A 50 -57.17 -36.22 -2.87
C GLY A 50 -56.69 -35.96 -1.43
N THR A 51 -55.97 -34.85 -1.22
CA THR A 51 -56.49 -33.73 -0.43
C THR A 51 -55.61 -32.49 -0.64
N LEU A 52 -56.23 -31.41 -1.12
CA LEU A 52 -55.69 -30.05 -1.04
C LEU A 52 -55.77 -29.63 0.43
N ASP A 53 -54.71 -29.88 1.20
CA ASP A 53 -54.48 -29.16 2.44
C ASP A 53 -53.19 -28.37 2.27
N GLY A 54 -53.36 -27.06 2.24
CA GLY A 54 -52.29 -26.10 2.06
C GLY A 54 -51.46 -26.00 3.32
N ASP A 55 -50.32 -26.66 3.30
CA ASP A 55 -49.09 -26.03 3.73
C ASP A 55 -48.20 -26.02 2.49
N GLY A 56 -48.27 -24.91 1.75
CA GLY A 56 -47.20 -24.58 0.84
C GLY A 56 -45.98 -24.41 1.71
N GLU A 57 -45.18 -25.47 1.84
CA GLU A 57 -43.79 -25.36 2.20
C GLU A 57 -43.23 -24.35 1.21
N ILE A 58 -43.08 -23.10 1.66
CA ILE A 58 -42.43 -22.07 0.88
C ILE A 58 -41.03 -22.64 0.71
N VAL A 59 -40.77 -23.21 -0.47
CA VAL A 59 -39.42 -23.56 -0.88
C VAL A 59 -38.71 -22.21 -0.95
N ILE A 60 -38.09 -21.82 0.16
CA ILE A 60 -37.22 -20.65 0.21
C ILE A 60 -36.09 -21.01 -0.74
N ALA A 61 -36.08 -20.36 -1.91
CA ALA A 61 -35.06 -20.59 -2.90
C ALA A 61 -33.72 -20.22 -2.26
N LYS A 62 -32.80 -21.20 -2.17
CA LYS A 62 -31.49 -21.00 -1.53
C LYS A 62 -30.79 -19.83 -2.22
N VAL A 63 -30.38 -18.83 -1.44
CA VAL A 63 -29.54 -17.74 -1.93
C VAL A 63 -28.14 -18.28 -2.16
N GLU A 64 -27.50 -17.85 -3.25
CA GLU A 64 -26.15 -18.29 -3.59
C GLU A 64 -25.35 -17.15 -4.21
N LEU A 65 -24.27 -16.74 -3.55
CA LEU A 65 -23.32 -15.76 -4.08
C LEU A 65 -22.47 -16.39 -5.18
N ARG A 66 -22.35 -15.71 -6.33
CA ARG A 66 -21.62 -16.23 -7.49
C ARG A 66 -20.52 -15.31 -7.98
N HIS A 67 -20.67 -14.00 -7.83
CA HIS A 67 -19.73 -13.03 -8.36
C HIS A 67 -19.66 -11.79 -7.47
N LEU A 68 -18.50 -11.15 -7.50
CA LEU A 68 -18.30 -9.74 -7.16
C LEU A 68 -18.39 -8.94 -8.47
N ILE A 69 -18.82 -7.69 -8.42
CA ILE A 69 -18.78 -6.79 -9.58
C ILE A 69 -17.63 -5.82 -9.37
N GLU A 70 -16.75 -5.72 -10.37
CA GLU A 70 -15.62 -4.80 -10.32
C GLU A 70 -16.11 -3.36 -10.21
N PRO A 71 -15.80 -2.65 -9.12
CA PRO A 71 -16.14 -1.24 -9.03
C PRO A 71 -15.28 -0.43 -10.00
N LYS A 72 -15.73 0.79 -10.29
CA LYS A 72 -14.85 1.76 -10.95
C LYS A 72 -13.84 2.24 -9.91
N VAL A 73 -12.61 1.76 -10.02
CA VAL A 73 -11.49 2.07 -9.10
C VAL A 73 -10.52 3.09 -9.70
N ASP A 74 -10.52 3.21 -11.02
CA ASP A 74 -9.69 4.15 -11.78
C ASP A 74 -10.47 4.71 -12.99
N ASP A 75 -9.97 5.80 -13.55
CA ASP A 75 -10.47 6.40 -14.79
C ASP A 75 -9.75 5.87 -16.04
N SER A 76 -9.01 4.75 -15.92
CA SER A 76 -8.25 4.19 -17.04
C SER A 76 -9.19 3.73 -18.17
N GLU A 77 -8.75 3.85 -19.43
CA GLU A 77 -9.53 3.36 -20.58
C GLU A 77 -9.71 1.84 -20.57
N ASP A 78 -8.84 1.13 -19.84
CA ASP A 78 -8.86 -0.33 -19.63
C ASP A 78 -9.67 -0.75 -18.38
N SER A 79 -10.35 0.20 -17.72
CA SER A 79 -11.13 -0.09 -16.51
C SER A 79 -12.24 -1.11 -16.79
N GLU A 80 -12.12 -2.30 -16.20
CA GLU A 80 -13.11 -3.38 -16.29
C GLU A 80 -14.34 -3.14 -15.38
N ALA A 81 -14.64 -1.88 -15.08
CA ALA A 81 -15.74 -1.49 -14.20
C ALA A 81 -17.08 -2.09 -14.67
N GLY A 82 -17.79 -2.74 -13.75
CA GLY A 82 -19.06 -3.40 -14.01
C GLY A 82 -18.95 -4.85 -14.50
N THR A 83 -17.73 -5.40 -14.65
CA THR A 83 -17.54 -6.82 -14.99
C THR A 83 -17.79 -7.73 -13.79
N TYR A 84 -18.22 -8.97 -14.07
CA TYR A 84 -18.52 -9.98 -13.05
C TYR A 84 -17.28 -10.84 -12.82
N LYS A 85 -16.76 -10.81 -11.60
CA LYS A 85 -15.51 -11.45 -11.21
C LYS A 85 -15.74 -12.47 -10.11
N ARG A 86 -15.08 -13.63 -10.22
CA ARG A 86 -14.99 -14.60 -9.11
C ARG A 86 -13.85 -14.28 -8.16
N LYS A 87 -12.81 -13.62 -8.67
CA LYS A 87 -11.71 -13.04 -7.90
C LYS A 87 -11.72 -11.55 -8.18
N LEU A 88 -11.82 -10.73 -7.14
CA LEU A 88 -11.71 -9.28 -7.25
C LEU A 88 -10.55 -8.80 -6.36
N THR A 89 -9.66 -8.00 -6.91
CA THR A 89 -8.57 -7.36 -6.16
C THR A 89 -8.90 -5.88 -5.93
N LEU A 90 -8.93 -5.46 -4.66
CA LEU A 90 -9.22 -4.08 -4.27
C LEU A 90 -8.11 -3.51 -3.35
N PRO A 91 -7.77 -2.22 -3.48
CA PRO A 91 -7.03 -1.51 -2.46
C PRO A 91 -7.80 -1.51 -1.14
N LYS A 92 -7.12 -1.75 -0.01
CA LYS A 92 -7.77 -1.80 1.31
C LYS A 92 -8.38 -0.46 1.76
N ASN A 93 -7.95 0.67 1.20
CA ASN A 93 -8.48 2.01 1.45
C ASN A 93 -9.68 2.39 0.55
N TYR A 94 -10.18 1.47 -0.29
CA TYR A 94 -11.32 1.73 -1.18
C TYR A 94 -12.55 2.21 -0.41
N ASP A 95 -13.14 3.32 -0.86
CA ASP A 95 -14.22 4.04 -0.18
C ASP A 95 -15.51 4.14 -1.00
N GLY A 96 -15.70 3.29 -2.02
CA GLY A 96 -16.91 3.32 -2.86
C GLY A 96 -17.96 2.28 -2.47
N TYR A 97 -18.74 1.85 -3.47
CA TYR A 97 -19.72 0.78 -3.32
C TYR A 97 -19.19 -0.52 -3.90
N LEU A 98 -19.37 -1.61 -3.18
CA LEU A 98 -19.09 -2.96 -3.66
C LEU A 98 -20.40 -3.70 -3.91
N TYR A 99 -20.48 -4.41 -5.04
CA TYR A 99 -21.67 -5.13 -5.45
C TYR A 99 -21.42 -6.63 -5.49
N LEU A 100 -22.32 -7.38 -4.89
CA LEU A 100 -22.31 -8.84 -4.81
C LEU A 100 -23.50 -9.39 -5.60
N ALA A 101 -23.22 -10.25 -6.58
CA ALA A 101 -24.23 -10.82 -7.47
C ALA A 101 -24.38 -12.32 -7.24
N GLY A 102 -25.63 -12.79 -7.28
CA GLY A 102 -25.96 -14.17 -6.95
C GLY A 102 -27.35 -14.60 -7.42
N ILE A 103 -27.72 -15.82 -7.06
CA ILE A 103 -29.03 -16.40 -7.36
C ILE A 103 -29.97 -16.16 -6.17
N ASN A 104 -31.24 -15.86 -6.46
CA ASN A 104 -32.31 -15.65 -5.48
C ASN A 104 -32.06 -14.52 -4.47
N ILE A 105 -31.20 -13.55 -4.76
CA ILE A 105 -30.93 -12.37 -3.90
C ILE A 105 -32.23 -11.62 -3.54
N SER A 106 -33.21 -11.62 -4.44
CA SER A 106 -34.53 -11.00 -4.25
C SER A 106 -35.31 -11.48 -3.04
N THR A 107 -35.06 -12.72 -2.61
CA THR A 107 -35.69 -13.30 -1.41
C THR A 107 -35.26 -12.60 -0.12
N LEU A 108 -34.19 -11.80 -0.16
CA LEU A 108 -33.65 -11.08 0.98
C LEU A 108 -34.15 -9.64 1.10
N SER A 109 -34.90 -9.13 0.12
CA SER A 109 -35.32 -7.71 0.04
C SER A 109 -36.09 -7.18 1.26
N SER A 110 -36.73 -8.04 2.03
CA SER A 110 -37.48 -7.68 3.26
C SER A 110 -36.71 -7.93 4.57
N GLN A 111 -35.43 -8.28 4.51
CA GLN A 111 -34.62 -8.63 5.68
C GLN A 111 -33.49 -7.62 5.90
N SER A 112 -32.98 -7.54 7.14
CA SER A 112 -31.73 -6.82 7.40
C SER A 112 -30.56 -7.75 7.10
N ILE A 113 -29.71 -7.36 6.15
CA ILE A 113 -28.64 -8.22 5.62
C ILE A 113 -27.29 -7.57 5.89
N LYS A 114 -26.28 -8.39 6.15
CA LYS A 114 -24.87 -8.01 6.13
C LYS A 114 -24.06 -9.06 5.39
N ALA A 115 -22.99 -8.62 4.74
CA ALA A 115 -21.96 -9.48 4.21
C ALA A 115 -20.84 -9.59 5.25
N ARG A 116 -20.43 -10.82 5.59
CA ARG A 116 -19.30 -11.09 6.48
C ARG A 116 -18.16 -11.68 5.66
N PHE A 117 -17.06 -10.94 5.56
CA PHE A 117 -15.83 -11.36 4.88
C PHE A 117 -14.89 -11.93 5.93
N LYS A 118 -14.45 -13.19 5.75
CA LYS A 118 -13.46 -13.83 6.63
C LYS A 118 -12.12 -13.90 5.91
N PHE A 119 -11.10 -13.22 6.41
CA PHE A 119 -9.79 -13.09 5.78
C PHE A 119 -8.76 -14.08 6.34
N GLY A 120 -7.89 -14.56 5.47
CA GLY A 120 -6.69 -15.32 5.82
C GLY A 120 -6.91 -16.67 6.53
N LEU A 121 -5.82 -17.22 7.04
CA LEU A 121 -5.76 -18.45 7.84
C LEU A 121 -6.55 -18.39 9.16
N ASP A 122 -6.60 -17.20 9.76
CA ASP A 122 -7.26 -16.94 11.04
C ASP A 122 -8.77 -16.70 10.87
N ARG A 123 -9.22 -16.49 9.62
CA ARG A 123 -10.62 -16.21 9.27
C ARG A 123 -11.17 -14.99 10.02
N SER A 124 -10.34 -13.96 10.17
CA SER A 124 -10.71 -12.69 10.80
C SER A 124 -11.87 -12.05 10.04
N SER A 125 -12.94 -11.71 10.75
CA SER A 125 -14.20 -11.33 10.13
C SER A 125 -14.42 -9.82 10.13
N ILE A 126 -14.74 -9.27 8.96
CA ILE A 126 -15.30 -7.91 8.80
C ILE A 126 -16.74 -8.02 8.31
N GLU A 127 -17.63 -7.29 8.95
CA GLU A 127 -19.06 -7.29 8.64
C GLU A 127 -19.49 -5.94 8.09
N ILE A 128 -20.15 -5.95 6.94
CA ILE A 128 -20.60 -4.75 6.25
C ILE A 128 -22.10 -4.87 5.97
N PRO A 129 -22.93 -3.89 6.39
CA PRO A 129 -24.35 -3.86 6.04
C PRO A 129 -24.55 -3.91 4.52
N ALA A 130 -25.53 -4.68 4.07
CA ALA A 130 -25.85 -4.86 2.67
C ALA A 130 -27.32 -4.50 2.39
N THR A 131 -27.59 -3.90 1.24
CA THR A 131 -28.96 -3.61 0.78
C THR A 131 -29.20 -4.27 -0.58
N VAL A 132 -30.39 -4.85 -0.79
CA VAL A 132 -30.77 -5.37 -2.11
C VAL A 132 -31.12 -4.20 -3.03
N SER A 133 -30.50 -4.15 -4.20
CA SER A 133 -30.79 -3.17 -5.25
C SER A 133 -30.81 -3.86 -6.62
N THR A 134 -31.30 -3.13 -7.63
CA THR A 134 -31.29 -3.58 -9.02
C THR A 134 -30.08 -2.97 -9.75
N ALA A 135 -29.38 -3.79 -10.53
CA ALA A 135 -28.28 -3.38 -11.40
C ALA A 135 -28.49 -3.90 -12.83
N PRO A 136 -27.92 -3.24 -13.85
CA PRO A 136 -27.91 -3.77 -15.21
C PRO A 136 -27.25 -5.15 -15.24
N GLY A 137 -27.93 -6.13 -15.81
CA GLY A 137 -27.44 -7.49 -15.99
C GLY A 137 -26.42 -7.63 -17.11
N LEU A 138 -25.99 -8.87 -17.36
CA LEU A 138 -25.01 -9.22 -18.40
C LEU A 138 -25.41 -8.79 -19.82
N THR A 139 -26.70 -8.52 -20.05
CA THR A 139 -27.18 -7.88 -21.29
C THR A 139 -27.92 -6.59 -20.95
N PRO A 140 -27.88 -5.55 -21.82
CA PRO A 140 -28.60 -4.29 -21.60
C PRO A 140 -30.13 -4.41 -21.48
N GLN A 141 -30.70 -5.60 -21.68
CA GLN A 141 -32.14 -5.87 -21.63
C GLN A 141 -32.56 -6.67 -20.39
N THR A 142 -31.62 -7.03 -19.52
CA THR A 142 -31.88 -7.80 -18.30
C THR A 142 -31.44 -6.98 -17.12
N ASP A 143 -32.34 -6.75 -16.17
CA ASP A 143 -31.98 -6.24 -14.85
C ASP A 143 -31.76 -7.43 -13.91
N ILE A 144 -30.73 -7.36 -13.07
CA ILE A 144 -30.49 -8.34 -12.01
C ILE A 144 -30.53 -7.68 -10.65
N GLU A 145 -30.84 -8.45 -9.61
CA GLU A 145 -30.76 -7.97 -8.24
C GLU A 145 -29.41 -8.33 -7.62
N VAL A 146 -28.82 -7.36 -6.95
CA VAL A 146 -27.48 -7.41 -6.35
C VAL A 146 -27.54 -6.91 -4.91
N LEU A 147 -26.60 -7.37 -4.09
CA LEU A 147 -26.34 -6.80 -2.78
C LEU A 147 -25.35 -5.65 -2.94
N VAL A 148 -25.71 -4.48 -2.45
CA VAL A 148 -24.88 -3.28 -2.43
C VAL A 148 -24.33 -3.07 -1.03
N LEU A 149 -23.01 -2.96 -0.94
CA LEU A 149 -22.27 -2.71 0.28
C LEU A 149 -21.65 -1.32 0.20
N ASP A 150 -21.77 -0.56 1.27
CA ASP A 150 -21.20 0.78 1.39
C ASP A 150 -19.84 0.74 2.09
N LEU A 151 -18.77 0.92 1.32
CA LEU A 151 -17.40 0.89 1.82
C LEU A 151 -16.85 2.29 2.11
N ARG A 152 -17.65 3.36 2.05
CA ARG A 152 -17.21 4.75 2.34
C ARG A 152 -16.62 4.95 3.74
N SER A 153 -16.92 4.04 4.67
CA SER A 153 -16.30 4.00 6.00
C SER A 153 -14.88 3.40 6.02
N LYS A 154 -14.38 2.95 4.86
CA LYS A 154 -13.12 2.23 4.67
C LYS A 154 -12.97 1.05 5.64
N PRO A 155 -13.91 0.09 5.63
CA PRO A 155 -13.95 -0.99 6.61
C PRO A 155 -12.75 -1.96 6.55
N PHE A 156 -11.93 -1.87 5.50
CA PHE A 156 -10.75 -2.72 5.30
C PHE A 156 -9.41 -1.99 5.59
N ASP A 157 -9.43 -0.69 5.91
CA ASP A 157 -8.21 0.13 6.03
C ASP A 157 -7.27 -0.35 7.16
N ASP A 158 -7.84 -0.92 8.22
CA ASP A 158 -7.07 -1.44 9.36
C ASP A 158 -6.65 -2.92 9.18
N ILE A 159 -7.05 -3.59 8.08
CA ILE A 159 -6.62 -4.97 7.83
C ILE A 159 -5.14 -4.97 7.48
N GLN A 160 -4.36 -5.75 8.23
CA GLN A 160 -2.95 -5.97 7.91
C GLN A 160 -2.79 -6.94 6.73
N LEU A 161 -1.93 -6.57 5.79
CA LEU A 161 -1.61 -7.35 4.59
C LEU A 161 -0.42 -8.28 4.86
N ILE A 162 -0.65 -9.30 5.70
CA ILE A 162 0.43 -10.19 6.20
C ILE A 162 0.86 -11.28 5.20
N TYR A 163 0.16 -11.44 4.09
CA TYR A 163 0.46 -12.45 3.07
C TYR A 163 1.09 -11.80 1.84
N ASP A 164 1.62 -12.62 0.93
CA ASP A 164 2.36 -12.14 -0.22
C ASP A 164 1.65 -12.53 -1.54
N LEU A 165 1.71 -11.62 -2.51
CA LEU A 165 1.23 -11.82 -3.88
C LEU A 165 2.24 -12.61 -4.68
N PHE A 166 1.72 -13.56 -5.44
CA PHE A 166 2.49 -14.38 -6.35
C PHE A 166 2.03 -14.15 -7.79
N ASP A 167 3.00 -13.96 -8.67
CA ASP A 167 2.81 -13.77 -10.09
C ASP A 167 2.87 -15.11 -10.84
N TYR A 168 1.75 -15.49 -11.44
CA TYR A 168 1.63 -16.71 -12.25
C TYR A 168 1.31 -16.40 -13.72
N ASN A 169 1.62 -15.20 -14.19
CA ASN A 169 1.60 -14.89 -15.61
C ASN A 169 2.64 -15.71 -16.37
N ASP A 170 2.37 -15.94 -17.66
CA ASP A 170 3.33 -16.57 -18.58
C ASP A 170 4.11 -15.46 -19.30
N TYR A 171 5.43 -15.57 -19.26
CA TYR A 171 6.33 -14.53 -19.76
C TYR A 171 7.26 -15.09 -20.83
N ASP A 172 7.40 -14.32 -21.91
CA ASP A 172 8.44 -14.49 -22.89
C ASP A 172 9.10 -13.15 -23.20
N PHE A 173 10.14 -12.84 -22.43
CA PHE A 173 10.91 -11.62 -22.60
C PHE A 173 11.79 -11.63 -23.86
N THR A 174 11.90 -12.77 -24.56
CA THR A 174 12.63 -12.86 -25.84
C THR A 174 11.78 -12.43 -27.04
N GLY A 175 10.44 -12.36 -26.85
CA GLY A 175 9.48 -12.04 -27.91
C GLY A 175 9.37 -13.13 -28.97
N ALA A 176 9.61 -14.39 -28.61
CA ALA A 176 9.51 -15.54 -29.50
C ALA A 176 8.06 -16.09 -29.61
N ASP A 177 7.23 -15.86 -28.60
CA ASP A 177 5.83 -16.29 -28.49
C ASP A 177 4.89 -15.10 -28.24
N ASP A 178 4.01 -14.82 -29.20
CA ASP A 178 3.01 -13.75 -29.13
C ASP A 178 1.90 -14.02 -28.09
N SER A 179 1.83 -15.21 -27.50
CA SER A 179 0.82 -15.59 -26.49
C SER A 179 1.26 -15.35 -25.04
N SER A 180 2.55 -15.05 -24.83
CA SER A 180 3.12 -14.73 -23.52
C SER A 180 3.33 -13.22 -23.37
N LEU A 181 3.39 -12.74 -22.12
CA LEU A 181 3.70 -11.33 -21.86
C LEU A 181 5.19 -11.08 -22.14
N SER A 182 5.48 -10.01 -22.89
CA SER A 182 6.86 -9.57 -23.16
C SER A 182 7.37 -8.52 -22.17
N SER A 183 6.51 -8.06 -21.25
CA SER A 183 6.81 -7.10 -20.20
C SER A 183 6.25 -7.58 -18.86
N PRO A 184 6.97 -7.39 -17.74
CA PRO A 184 6.51 -7.78 -16.42
C PRO A 184 5.25 -7.01 -16.02
N VAL A 185 4.35 -7.65 -15.27
CA VAL A 185 3.23 -6.98 -14.63
C VAL A 185 3.76 -6.06 -13.54
N ALA A 186 3.30 -4.80 -13.54
CA ALA A 186 3.65 -3.79 -12.53
C ALA A 186 2.46 -3.40 -11.64
N ASN A 187 1.23 -3.79 -12.01
CA ASN A 187 0.02 -3.48 -11.26
C ASN A 187 -0.33 -4.64 -10.30
N ASN A 188 -0.40 -4.35 -9.00
CA ASN A 188 -0.73 -5.34 -7.96
C ASN A 188 -2.20 -5.85 -8.01
N ARG A 189 -3.06 -5.22 -8.83
CA ARG A 189 -4.45 -5.63 -9.05
C ARG A 189 -4.63 -6.61 -10.22
N ASP A 190 -3.56 -6.96 -10.94
CA ASP A 190 -3.63 -7.88 -12.07
C ASP A 190 -4.30 -9.22 -11.70
N ASP A 191 -5.15 -9.69 -12.60
CA ASP A 191 -6.03 -10.84 -12.40
C ASP A 191 -5.27 -12.16 -12.25
N ASN A 192 -4.00 -12.23 -12.66
CA ASN A 192 -3.16 -13.41 -12.52
C ASN A 192 -2.25 -13.36 -11.28
N LEU A 193 -2.38 -12.35 -10.40
CA LEU A 193 -1.66 -12.27 -9.13
C LEU A 193 -2.44 -12.85 -7.95
N PHE A 194 -1.92 -13.86 -7.27
CA PHE A 194 -2.65 -14.58 -6.23
C PHE A 194 -2.03 -14.40 -4.85
N CYS A 195 -2.87 -14.02 -3.89
CA CYS A 195 -2.48 -13.87 -2.49
C CYS A 195 -2.42 -15.21 -1.77
N ARG A 196 -1.24 -15.66 -1.35
CA ARG A 196 -1.08 -16.94 -0.65
C ARG A 196 -1.36 -16.80 0.85
N GLY A 197 -2.63 -16.89 1.22
CA GLY A 197 -3.09 -16.66 2.60
C GLY A 197 -4.09 -17.66 3.15
N LEU A 198 -4.41 -18.73 2.43
CA LEU A 198 -5.53 -19.61 2.76
C LEU A 198 -5.09 -21.03 3.12
N LYS A 199 -5.96 -21.72 3.87
CA LYS A 199 -5.89 -23.17 4.02
C LYS A 199 -6.30 -23.84 2.72
N LEU A 200 -5.85 -25.08 2.47
CA LEU A 200 -6.27 -25.83 1.28
C LEU A 200 -7.79 -25.98 1.17
N GLU A 201 -8.49 -26.17 2.28
CA GLU A 201 -9.95 -26.29 2.30
C GLU A 201 -10.68 -25.01 1.86
N ASP A 202 -10.03 -23.85 1.96
CA ASP A 202 -10.56 -22.56 1.54
C ASP A 202 -9.99 -22.12 0.17
N ASP A 203 -9.08 -22.88 -0.46
CA ASP A 203 -8.49 -22.54 -1.75
C ASP A 203 -9.38 -23.04 -2.90
N SER A 204 -10.13 -22.13 -3.53
CA SER A 204 -11.02 -22.46 -4.65
C SER A 204 -10.32 -22.89 -5.94
N THR A 205 -8.99 -22.77 -6.00
CA THR A 205 -8.18 -23.25 -7.12
C THR A 205 -7.63 -24.66 -6.89
N PHE A 206 -7.83 -25.23 -5.70
CA PHE A 206 -7.27 -26.53 -5.35
C PHE A 206 -7.88 -27.67 -6.15
N THR A 207 -7.05 -28.38 -6.91
CA THR A 207 -7.47 -29.51 -7.77
C THR A 207 -7.19 -30.89 -7.18
N GLY A 208 -6.52 -30.96 -6.02
CA GLY A 208 -6.11 -32.19 -5.37
C GLY A 208 -7.08 -32.70 -4.29
N SER A 209 -6.60 -33.60 -3.45
CA SER A 209 -7.33 -34.15 -2.29
C SER A 209 -6.79 -33.51 -1.02
N ILE A 210 -7.67 -33.00 -0.14
CA ILE A 210 -7.27 -32.36 1.13
C ILE A 210 -6.42 -33.31 1.99
N THR A 211 -6.61 -34.63 1.85
CA THR A 211 -5.83 -35.62 2.62
C THR A 211 -4.39 -35.75 2.10
N ASP A 212 -4.17 -35.55 0.81
CA ASP A 212 -2.88 -35.71 0.15
C ASP A 212 -2.10 -34.39 0.06
N GLY A 213 -2.75 -33.27 0.43
CA GLY A 213 -2.17 -31.93 0.38
C GLY A 213 -1.99 -31.40 -1.05
N CYS A 214 -1.38 -30.23 -1.16
CA CYS A 214 -0.84 -29.74 -2.43
C CYS A 214 0.65 -30.08 -2.49
N SER A 215 0.97 -31.24 -3.05
CA SER A 215 2.30 -31.87 -2.94
C SER A 215 2.88 -32.34 -4.28
N ASP A 216 2.02 -32.65 -5.24
CA ASP A 216 2.39 -33.08 -6.58
C ASP A 216 2.67 -31.88 -7.50
N SER A 217 3.61 -32.05 -8.43
CA SER A 217 3.98 -30.98 -9.37
C SER A 217 2.85 -30.53 -10.30
N GLY A 218 1.77 -31.33 -10.41
CA GLY A 218 0.57 -31.02 -11.17
C GLY A 218 -0.56 -30.40 -10.34
N ASP A 219 -0.40 -30.33 -9.01
CA ASP A 219 -1.40 -29.70 -8.15
C ASP A 219 -1.43 -28.19 -8.38
N ILE A 220 -2.64 -27.64 -8.44
CA ILE A 220 -2.88 -26.21 -8.51
C ILE A 220 -3.38 -25.80 -7.12
N CYS A 221 -2.71 -24.88 -6.44
CA CYS A 221 -3.12 -24.37 -5.13
C CYS A 221 -2.62 -22.91 -4.96
N LYS A 222 -3.23 -22.01 -5.73
CA LYS A 222 -2.75 -20.65 -5.95
C LYS A 222 -2.90 -19.76 -4.71
N TYR A 223 -3.89 -20.03 -3.86
CA TYR A 223 -4.15 -19.27 -2.62
C TYR A 223 -3.60 -19.97 -1.36
N ALA A 224 -3.24 -21.24 -1.47
CA ALA A 224 -2.66 -22.02 -0.38
C ALA A 224 -1.46 -21.29 0.24
N TYR A 225 -1.50 -21.18 1.55
CA TYR A 225 -0.56 -20.39 2.33
C TYR A 225 0.88 -20.87 2.13
N ALA A 226 1.72 -19.91 1.76
CA ALA A 226 3.17 -19.96 1.85
C ALA A 226 3.65 -18.53 2.06
N LYS A 227 4.73 -18.35 2.82
CA LYS A 227 5.29 -17.04 3.11
C LYS A 227 6.78 -17.00 2.85
N VAL A 228 7.20 -16.10 1.98
CA VAL A 228 8.60 -15.88 1.60
C VAL A 228 8.90 -14.41 1.71
N VAL A 229 10.09 -14.08 2.20
CA VAL A 229 10.59 -12.70 2.25
C VAL A 229 11.94 -12.61 1.57
N ASP A 230 12.26 -11.43 1.06
CA ASP A 230 13.60 -11.11 0.57
C ASP A 230 14.63 -11.23 1.71
N LYS A 231 15.82 -11.69 1.35
CA LYS A 231 16.94 -11.98 2.25
C LYS A 231 18.21 -11.42 1.63
N GLY A 232 18.92 -10.59 2.39
CA GLY A 232 20.24 -10.08 2.04
C GLY A 232 21.36 -11.04 2.47
N LEU A 233 22.55 -10.49 2.65
CA LEU A 233 23.68 -11.22 3.22
C LEU A 233 23.38 -11.66 4.67
N VAL A 234 24.01 -12.75 5.09
CA VAL A 234 23.79 -13.33 6.42
C VAL A 234 25.00 -13.08 7.30
N GLU A 235 24.83 -12.28 8.34
CA GLU A 235 25.88 -12.01 9.31
C GLU A 235 26.23 -13.28 10.10
N SER A 236 27.53 -13.55 10.21
CA SER A 236 28.08 -14.67 10.96
C SER A 236 27.95 -14.42 12.45
N GLY A 237 27.23 -15.30 13.13
CA GLY A 237 26.89 -15.13 14.54
C GLY A 237 26.43 -16.41 15.22
N SER A 238 25.80 -16.26 16.38
CA SER A 238 25.16 -17.35 17.11
C SER A 238 23.87 -16.84 17.75
N PRO A 239 22.73 -16.85 17.03
CA PRO A 239 22.52 -17.39 15.68
C PRO A 239 23.08 -16.47 14.56
N ASN A 240 23.22 -17.02 13.35
CA ASN A 240 23.39 -16.21 12.15
C ASN A 240 22.16 -15.33 11.92
N ILE A 241 22.36 -14.08 11.53
CA ILE A 241 21.29 -13.08 11.38
C ILE A 241 21.22 -12.69 9.90
N PRO A 242 20.13 -13.01 9.19
CA PRO A 242 19.94 -12.54 7.83
C PRO A 242 19.58 -11.05 7.84
N TYR A 243 20.19 -10.28 6.95
CA TYR A 243 19.73 -8.94 6.64
C TYR A 243 18.42 -8.99 5.85
N ILE A 244 17.54 -8.04 6.14
CA ILE A 244 16.36 -7.76 5.32
C ILE A 244 16.78 -6.58 4.44
N PRO A 245 16.75 -6.71 3.11
CA PRO A 245 17.16 -5.63 2.23
C PRO A 245 16.36 -4.35 2.49
N SER A 246 17.05 -3.22 2.52
CA SER A 246 16.46 -1.88 2.64
C SER A 246 17.04 -0.89 1.61
N GLU A 247 17.95 -1.35 0.74
CA GLU A 247 18.54 -0.57 -0.35
C GLU A 247 18.26 -1.22 -1.70
N ILE A 248 18.02 -0.39 -2.70
CA ILE A 248 17.88 -0.83 -4.09
C ILE A 248 19.27 -0.95 -4.75
N ASN A 249 19.33 -1.68 -5.86
CA ASN A 249 20.52 -1.86 -6.68
C ASN A 249 20.77 -0.67 -7.62
N VAL A 250 20.77 0.54 -7.06
CA VAL A 250 21.12 1.81 -7.70
C VAL A 250 22.15 2.52 -6.83
N GLN A 251 23.15 3.15 -7.44
CA GLN A 251 24.17 3.88 -6.68
C GLN A 251 23.51 4.95 -5.79
N SER A 252 23.99 5.04 -4.56
CA SER A 252 23.54 6.05 -3.60
C SER A 252 24.43 7.29 -3.69
N GLY A 253 25.76 7.13 -3.69
CA GLY A 253 26.74 8.22 -3.76
C GLY A 253 27.12 8.67 -5.17
N ASP A 254 28.10 9.58 -5.24
CA ASP A 254 28.58 10.24 -6.47
C ASP A 254 29.78 9.56 -7.14
N THR A 255 30.38 8.56 -6.49
CA THR A 255 31.62 7.91 -6.95
C THR A 255 31.40 6.72 -7.87
N GLY A 256 30.29 6.00 -7.68
CA GLY A 256 29.93 4.80 -8.44
C GLY A 256 29.22 3.76 -7.57
N TYR A 257 28.57 2.78 -8.20
CA TYR A 257 27.75 1.77 -7.52
C TYR A 257 28.53 0.90 -6.52
N TYR A 258 29.75 0.48 -6.88
CA TYR A 258 30.59 -0.36 -6.00
C TYR A 258 31.43 0.44 -4.99
N ASP A 259 31.51 1.76 -5.18
CA ASP A 259 32.23 2.68 -4.28
C ASP A 259 31.37 3.18 -3.11
N ASP A 260 30.08 2.81 -3.08
CA ASP A 260 29.21 3.10 -1.94
C ASP A 260 29.73 2.46 -0.64
N LEU A 261 29.33 3.06 0.48
CA LEU A 261 29.69 2.56 1.81
C LEU A 261 29.21 1.13 2.03
N ASP A 262 29.99 0.33 2.75
CA ASP A 262 29.62 -1.06 3.06
C ASP A 262 28.26 -1.15 3.78
N SER A 263 27.91 -0.15 4.61
CA SER A 263 26.61 -0.05 5.28
C SER A 263 25.42 0.08 4.33
N ILE A 264 25.62 0.56 3.10
CA ILE A 264 24.58 0.63 2.06
C ILE A 264 24.60 -0.67 1.26
N LYS A 265 25.79 -1.12 0.85
CA LYS A 265 25.95 -2.30 0.00
C LYS A 265 25.45 -3.59 0.65
N VAL A 266 25.60 -3.76 1.97
CA VAL A 266 25.09 -4.97 2.67
C VAL A 266 23.55 -5.03 2.71
N ASP A 267 22.89 -3.87 2.61
CA ASP A 267 21.43 -3.73 2.66
C ASP A 267 20.78 -3.85 1.28
N ARG A 268 21.56 -4.09 0.22
CA ARG A 268 21.05 -4.24 -1.14
C ARG A 268 20.38 -5.60 -1.39
N CYS A 269 19.42 -5.60 -2.30
CA CYS A 269 18.81 -6.81 -2.84
C CYS A 269 19.85 -7.74 -3.46
N LEU A 270 19.77 -9.03 -3.12
CA LEU A 270 20.55 -10.08 -3.81
C LEU A 270 19.90 -10.45 -5.15
N PRO A 271 20.68 -10.95 -6.12
CA PRO A 271 20.13 -11.44 -7.38
C PRO A 271 19.09 -12.53 -7.16
N ASP A 272 17.98 -12.45 -7.90
CA ASP A 272 16.88 -13.43 -7.81
C ASP A 272 17.32 -14.84 -8.22
N ASP A 273 18.21 -14.95 -9.21
CA ASP A 273 18.84 -16.21 -9.60
C ASP A 273 20.03 -16.57 -8.70
N LEU A 274 20.20 -17.88 -8.47
CA LEU A 274 21.25 -18.39 -7.61
C LEU A 274 22.60 -18.42 -8.33
N LYS A 275 23.47 -17.47 -8.01
CA LYS A 275 24.83 -17.42 -8.55
C LYS A 275 25.78 -18.24 -7.68
N ALA A 276 26.77 -18.88 -8.32
CA ALA A 276 27.84 -19.55 -7.58
C ALA A 276 28.72 -18.56 -6.80
N SER A 277 28.87 -17.35 -7.35
CA SER A 277 29.61 -16.23 -6.75
C SER A 277 28.79 -14.96 -6.92
N TYR A 278 28.53 -14.27 -5.82
CA TYR A 278 27.93 -12.94 -5.80
C TYR A 278 29.05 -11.89 -5.76
N VAL A 279 29.01 -10.93 -6.68
CA VAL A 279 29.96 -9.81 -6.72
C VAL A 279 29.42 -8.71 -5.81
N TYR A 280 30.10 -8.46 -4.70
CA TYR A 280 29.72 -7.43 -3.73
C TYR A 280 30.35 -6.08 -4.09
N ASP A 281 31.60 -6.09 -4.51
CA ASP A 281 32.32 -4.97 -5.12
C ASP A 281 33.42 -5.47 -6.07
N ASP A 282 34.15 -4.55 -6.72
CA ASP A 282 35.23 -4.85 -7.66
C ASP A 282 36.32 -5.78 -7.11
N SER A 283 36.49 -5.82 -5.80
CA SER A 283 37.54 -6.58 -5.10
C SER A 283 37.03 -7.75 -4.27
N THR A 284 35.73 -7.81 -4.02
CA THR A 284 35.09 -8.71 -3.06
C THR A 284 33.97 -9.48 -3.72
N SER A 285 34.07 -10.80 -3.67
CA SER A 285 32.98 -11.70 -4.01
C SER A 285 32.72 -12.72 -2.90
N LEU A 286 31.46 -13.14 -2.79
CA LEU A 286 31.02 -14.14 -1.84
C LEU A 286 30.61 -15.40 -2.58
N THR A 287 31.17 -16.54 -2.17
CA THR A 287 30.79 -17.83 -2.74
C THR A 287 29.51 -18.31 -2.07
N PHE A 288 28.56 -18.80 -2.86
CA PHE A 288 27.30 -19.30 -2.34
C PHE A 288 27.49 -20.49 -1.41
N ASN A 289 26.84 -20.43 -0.24
CA ASN A 289 26.84 -21.50 0.76
C ASN A 289 28.25 -21.96 1.19
N ASP A 290 29.19 -21.02 1.29
CA ASP A 290 30.53 -21.30 1.79
C ASP A 290 30.51 -21.56 3.31
N SER A 291 31.40 -22.47 3.72
CA SER A 291 31.71 -22.76 5.12
C SER A 291 32.47 -21.64 5.84
N THR A 292 33.09 -20.73 5.08
CA THR A 292 33.87 -19.60 5.62
C THR A 292 33.18 -18.29 5.28
N ALA A 293 32.94 -17.45 6.30
CA ALA A 293 32.38 -16.12 6.09
C ALA A 293 33.40 -15.18 5.44
N THR A 294 32.96 -14.36 4.49
CA THR A 294 33.76 -13.28 3.90
C THR A 294 33.74 -12.08 4.85
N SER A 295 34.91 -11.54 5.18
CA SER A 295 35.02 -10.37 6.06
C SER A 295 34.82 -9.08 5.27
N ILE A 296 33.81 -8.29 5.62
CA ILE A 296 33.48 -6.97 5.07
C ILE A 296 33.40 -6.00 6.25
N ASP A 297 34.18 -4.92 6.22
CA ASP A 297 34.36 -3.98 7.34
C ASP A 297 34.57 -4.65 8.72
N GLY A 298 35.33 -5.76 8.74
CA GLY A 298 35.61 -6.52 9.96
C GLY A 298 34.46 -7.40 10.50
N ILE A 299 33.32 -7.44 9.80
CA ILE A 299 32.17 -8.31 10.09
C ILE A 299 32.15 -9.46 9.06
N GLY A 300 31.85 -10.69 9.50
CA GLY A 300 31.79 -11.85 8.63
C GLY A 300 30.41 -12.06 8.03
N TYR A 301 30.30 -12.25 6.72
CA TYR A 301 29.03 -12.49 6.02
C TYR A 301 29.05 -13.78 5.19
N PHE A 302 27.88 -14.41 5.08
CA PHE A 302 27.61 -15.54 4.20
C PHE A 302 26.62 -15.15 3.11
N TYR A 303 26.82 -15.66 1.89
CA TYR A 303 25.84 -15.59 0.81
C TYR A 303 25.04 -16.89 0.77
N LEU A 304 23.78 -16.83 1.20
CA LEU A 304 22.87 -17.98 1.31
C LEU A 304 21.62 -17.85 0.41
N GLY A 305 21.72 -17.09 -0.67
CA GLY A 305 20.64 -16.88 -1.64
C GLY A 305 19.66 -15.77 -1.25
N PRO A 306 18.75 -15.40 -2.17
CA PRO A 306 17.96 -14.16 -2.08
C PRO A 306 16.68 -14.24 -1.24
N TYR A 307 16.25 -15.44 -0.84
CA TYR A 307 14.97 -15.59 -0.14
C TYR A 307 15.08 -16.35 1.16
N ARG A 308 14.13 -16.08 2.05
CA ARG A 308 13.89 -16.81 3.29
C ARG A 308 12.44 -17.26 3.35
N SER A 309 12.25 -18.55 3.57
CA SER A 309 10.92 -19.09 3.85
C SER A 309 10.55 -18.90 5.32
N LEU A 310 9.38 -18.35 5.59
CA LEU A 310 8.87 -18.15 6.94
C LEU A 310 7.73 -19.12 7.25
N ASN A 311 7.65 -19.56 8.51
CA ASN A 311 6.57 -20.41 9.01
C ASN A 311 6.31 -21.66 8.14
N THR A 312 7.37 -22.31 7.65
CA THR A 312 7.30 -23.45 6.72
C THR A 312 6.49 -24.63 7.26
N THR A 313 6.37 -24.77 8.58
CA THR A 313 5.54 -25.82 9.20
C THR A 313 4.04 -25.62 9.03
N SER A 314 3.61 -24.39 8.71
CA SER A 314 2.21 -24.06 8.49
C SER A 314 1.88 -23.91 7.00
N TRP A 315 2.85 -24.13 6.12
CA TRP A 315 2.61 -24.06 4.67
C TRP A 315 1.60 -25.13 4.25
N GLU A 316 0.74 -24.72 3.33
CA GLU A 316 -0.32 -25.54 2.74
C GLU A 316 0.10 -26.07 1.35
N ILE A 317 1.37 -25.87 1.00
CA ILE A 317 2.05 -26.37 -0.21
C ILE A 317 3.37 -27.02 0.19
N GLU A 318 3.66 -28.18 -0.40
CA GLU A 318 4.83 -28.97 -0.04
C GLU A 318 5.44 -29.73 -1.22
N SER A 319 6.56 -30.41 -0.94
CA SER A 319 7.21 -31.34 -1.89
C SER A 319 7.44 -30.72 -3.27
N SER A 320 7.01 -31.41 -4.34
CA SER A 320 7.25 -30.98 -5.72
C SER A 320 6.32 -29.86 -6.20
N ALA A 321 5.21 -29.61 -5.50
CA ALA A 321 4.33 -28.48 -5.80
C ALA A 321 5.03 -27.13 -5.53
N VAL A 322 5.96 -27.08 -4.57
CA VAL A 322 6.70 -25.86 -4.20
C VAL A 322 7.45 -25.22 -5.37
N THR A 323 7.93 -26.02 -6.33
CA THR A 323 8.69 -25.55 -7.50
C THR A 323 7.94 -25.74 -8.81
N SER A 324 6.62 -25.93 -8.77
CA SER A 324 5.81 -26.16 -9.97
C SER A 324 5.47 -24.86 -10.71
N ALA A 325 4.71 -24.96 -11.81
CA ALA A 325 4.18 -23.81 -12.52
C ALA A 325 3.34 -22.87 -11.63
N TYR A 326 2.71 -23.39 -10.57
CA TYR A 326 2.00 -22.62 -9.56
C TYR A 326 2.63 -22.78 -8.17
N GLY A 327 3.96 -22.98 -8.13
CA GLY A 327 4.73 -23.08 -6.90
C GLY A 327 5.07 -21.72 -6.29
N VAL A 328 5.97 -21.75 -5.32
CA VAL A 328 6.52 -20.57 -4.61
C VAL A 328 7.82 -20.12 -5.25
N PHE A 329 8.69 -21.07 -5.59
CA PHE A 329 10.02 -20.82 -6.17
C PHE A 329 10.10 -21.38 -7.60
N GLY A 330 11.02 -20.84 -8.39
CA GLY A 330 11.46 -21.48 -9.63
C GLY A 330 12.24 -22.76 -9.33
N ASN A 331 13.08 -22.74 -8.27
CA ASN A 331 13.87 -23.91 -7.87
C ASN A 331 14.38 -23.80 -6.41
N LEU A 332 14.92 -24.90 -5.89
CA LEU A 332 15.48 -25.01 -4.53
C LEU A 332 16.89 -25.58 -4.57
N PHE A 333 17.83 -24.94 -3.88
CA PHE A 333 19.14 -25.56 -3.67
C PHE A 333 19.05 -26.71 -2.66
N SER A 334 19.49 -27.90 -3.07
CA SER A 334 19.51 -29.10 -2.21
C SER A 334 18.16 -29.47 -1.58
N ASN A 335 17.04 -29.08 -2.21
CA ASN A 335 15.68 -29.22 -1.69
C ASN A 335 15.43 -28.50 -0.34
N ASP A 336 16.23 -27.49 0.00
CA ASP A 336 16.05 -26.69 1.21
C ASP A 336 15.19 -25.46 0.91
N LEU A 337 14.03 -25.36 1.57
CA LEU A 337 13.12 -24.21 1.47
C LEU A 337 13.77 -22.88 1.91
N GLN A 338 14.82 -22.92 2.73
CA GLN A 338 15.56 -21.73 3.14
C GLN A 338 16.54 -21.23 2.08
N LEU A 339 16.76 -22.02 1.02
CA LEU A 339 17.68 -21.76 -0.09
C LEU A 339 16.95 -21.80 -1.45
N GLY A 340 15.69 -21.34 -1.46
CA GLY A 340 14.94 -21.10 -2.69
C GLY A 340 15.42 -19.86 -3.43
N TYR A 341 15.24 -19.87 -4.75
CA TYR A 341 15.62 -18.79 -5.67
C TYR A 341 14.62 -18.73 -6.84
N GLN A 342 14.67 -17.64 -7.61
CA GLN A 342 13.67 -17.33 -8.64
C GLN A 342 12.25 -17.35 -8.06
N SER A 343 12.04 -16.59 -6.98
CA SER A 343 10.75 -16.60 -6.30
C SER A 343 9.69 -15.99 -7.20
N LYS A 344 8.47 -16.52 -7.15
CA LYS A 344 7.34 -15.96 -7.90
C LYS A 344 6.68 -14.78 -7.19
N LEU A 345 7.38 -14.16 -6.23
CA LEU A 345 6.90 -13.00 -5.48
C LEU A 345 6.71 -11.81 -6.43
N PHE A 346 5.54 -11.18 -6.34
CA PHE A 346 5.24 -10.00 -7.13
C PHE A 346 5.92 -8.73 -6.57
N PRO A 347 6.38 -7.80 -7.43
CA PRO A 347 6.64 -8.00 -8.86
C PRO A 347 7.89 -8.87 -9.07
N LEU A 348 8.00 -9.51 -10.24
CA LEU A 348 9.19 -10.29 -10.59
C LEU A 348 10.36 -9.39 -11.00
N TYR A 349 10.06 -8.31 -11.74
CA TYR A 349 11.04 -7.38 -12.30
C TYR A 349 10.47 -5.96 -12.32
N VAL A 350 11.35 -4.96 -12.38
CA VAL A 350 10.97 -3.54 -12.37
C VAL A 350 11.93 -2.68 -13.21
N GLN A 351 11.45 -1.52 -13.66
CA GLN A 351 12.29 -0.47 -14.23
C GLN A 351 12.10 0.82 -13.45
N TYR A 352 13.15 1.64 -13.39
CA TYR A 352 13.12 2.92 -12.71
C TYR A 352 13.46 4.06 -13.65
N ASN A 353 12.72 5.15 -13.50
CA ASN A 353 13.15 6.41 -14.08
C ASN A 353 14.35 6.92 -13.29
N LEU A 354 15.53 6.96 -13.91
CA LEU A 354 16.79 7.38 -13.30
C LEU A 354 17.43 8.53 -14.08
N ASN A 355 18.26 9.30 -13.39
CA ASN A 355 19.05 10.35 -14.00
C ASN A 355 20.20 9.80 -14.85
N LYS A 356 20.68 10.62 -15.79
CA LYS A 356 21.91 10.37 -16.55
C LYS A 356 23.11 10.19 -15.61
N ASP A 357 24.05 9.34 -16.02
CA ASP A 357 25.33 9.02 -15.36
C ASP A 357 25.17 8.26 -14.02
N ILE A 358 23.94 7.84 -13.67
CA ILE A 358 23.67 6.97 -12.51
C ILE A 358 24.00 5.52 -12.85
N GLU A 359 24.77 4.86 -11.99
CA GLU A 359 25.04 3.43 -12.08
C GLU A 359 24.04 2.56 -11.31
N TYR A 360 23.72 1.38 -11.84
CA TYR A 360 22.76 0.42 -11.27
C TYR A 360 23.02 -0.99 -11.81
N LEU A 361 22.41 -2.03 -11.21
CA LEU A 361 22.46 -3.38 -11.76
C LEU A 361 21.22 -3.69 -12.61
N GLY A 362 21.38 -3.85 -13.92
CA GLY A 362 20.25 -4.07 -14.83
C GLY A 362 20.54 -5.04 -15.98
N ALA A 363 19.49 -5.44 -16.72
CA ALA A 363 19.59 -6.22 -17.95
C ALA A 363 18.51 -5.85 -18.96
N SER A 364 18.84 -5.93 -20.26
CA SER A 364 17.91 -5.57 -21.33
C SER A 364 16.74 -6.55 -21.48
N ILE A 365 16.96 -7.82 -21.14
CA ILE A 365 15.93 -8.84 -21.03
C ILE A 365 15.71 -9.08 -19.54
N ALA A 366 14.45 -9.13 -19.10
CA ALA A 366 14.12 -9.10 -17.68
C ALA A 366 14.68 -10.30 -16.90
N ASP A 367 14.73 -11.49 -17.49
CA ASP A 367 15.23 -12.73 -16.88
C ASP A 367 16.76 -12.92 -17.01
N ASP A 368 17.45 -12.06 -17.76
CA ASP A 368 18.90 -12.12 -17.90
C ASP A 368 19.63 -11.68 -16.62
N ASP A 369 20.90 -12.09 -16.55
CA ASP A 369 21.83 -11.71 -15.49
C ASP A 369 21.99 -10.20 -15.42
N LYS A 370 21.72 -9.63 -14.25
CA LYS A 370 21.87 -8.19 -14.00
C LYS A 370 23.37 -7.83 -13.94
N ASN A 371 23.78 -6.87 -14.76
CA ASN A 371 25.16 -6.37 -14.83
C ASN A 371 25.21 -4.90 -14.43
N LEU A 372 26.40 -4.41 -14.09
CA LEU A 372 26.60 -2.98 -13.83
C LEU A 372 26.39 -2.18 -15.12
N GLU A 373 25.43 -1.27 -15.07
CA GLU A 373 25.04 -0.40 -16.17
C GLU A 373 25.12 1.06 -15.71
N THR A 374 25.30 1.97 -16.67
CA THR A 374 25.29 3.42 -16.43
C THR A 374 24.23 4.07 -17.32
N MET A 375 23.37 4.89 -16.73
CA MET A 375 22.34 5.63 -17.47
C MET A 375 22.98 6.59 -18.48
N SER A 376 22.70 6.38 -19.77
CA SER A 376 23.24 7.24 -20.84
C SER A 376 22.50 8.58 -20.98
N ALA A 377 21.26 8.64 -20.50
CA ALA A 377 20.38 9.81 -20.45
C ALA A 377 19.35 9.63 -19.33
N ASN A 378 18.62 10.68 -18.97
CA ASN A 378 17.47 10.56 -18.06
C ASN A 378 16.39 9.70 -18.72
N GLY A 379 15.78 8.79 -17.97
CA GLY A 379 14.71 7.93 -18.47
C GLY A 379 14.67 6.59 -17.75
N ASP A 380 13.98 5.63 -18.36
CA ASP A 380 13.78 4.32 -17.75
C ASP A 380 15.07 3.47 -17.83
N SER A 381 15.41 2.86 -16.71
CA SER A 381 16.50 1.92 -16.58
C SER A 381 16.23 0.65 -17.40
N LEU A 382 17.25 -0.17 -17.57
CA LEU A 382 17.04 -1.59 -17.90
C LEU A 382 16.28 -2.30 -16.77
N PHE A 383 15.92 -3.57 -16.95
CA PHE A 383 15.18 -4.32 -15.93
C PHE A 383 16.06 -4.65 -14.74
N LEU A 384 15.55 -4.36 -13.54
CA LEU A 384 16.07 -4.78 -12.24
C LEU A 384 15.20 -5.93 -11.71
N ASP A 385 15.73 -6.68 -10.74
CA ASP A 385 14.97 -7.72 -10.04
C ASP A 385 13.87 -7.10 -9.15
N GLY A 386 12.76 -7.80 -8.96
CA GLY A 386 11.58 -7.29 -8.27
C GLY A 386 11.74 -7.00 -6.78
N CYS A 387 12.78 -7.56 -6.13
CA CYS A 387 13.16 -7.20 -4.77
C CYS A 387 13.34 -5.68 -4.62
N ASN A 388 13.92 -5.03 -5.64
CA ASN A 388 14.13 -3.58 -5.62
C ASN A 388 12.80 -2.83 -5.41
N GLU A 389 11.72 -3.28 -6.05
CA GLU A 389 10.42 -2.62 -5.90
C GLU A 389 9.74 -2.92 -4.58
N ARG A 390 9.89 -4.14 -4.07
CA ARG A 390 9.36 -4.49 -2.74
C ARG A 390 10.05 -3.69 -1.64
N VAL A 391 11.37 -3.52 -1.73
CA VAL A 391 12.15 -2.66 -0.83
C VAL A 391 11.74 -1.21 -0.96
N ARG A 392 11.69 -0.69 -2.19
CA ARG A 392 11.37 0.71 -2.46
C ARG A 392 9.98 1.11 -1.99
N THR A 393 9.03 0.18 -1.98
CA THR A 393 7.63 0.47 -1.67
C THR A 393 7.22 0.03 -0.27
N ILE A 394 8.15 -0.30 0.62
CA ILE A 394 7.80 -0.73 1.97
C ILE A 394 7.28 0.44 2.83
N ASP A 395 6.21 0.19 3.59
CA ASP A 395 5.72 1.13 4.60
C ASP A 395 6.49 0.93 5.92
N ASP A 396 7.11 1.99 6.42
CA ASP A 396 7.97 1.95 7.62
C ASP A 396 7.22 1.53 8.90
N ILE A 397 5.89 1.68 8.93
CA ILE A 397 5.06 1.43 10.11
C ILE A 397 4.47 0.03 10.03
N THR A 398 3.87 -0.34 8.90
CA THR A 398 3.15 -1.61 8.74
C THR A 398 4.03 -2.73 8.21
N GLY A 399 5.15 -2.41 7.54
CA GLY A 399 5.98 -3.35 6.80
C GLY A 399 5.36 -3.82 5.48
N GLU A 400 4.27 -3.21 5.03
CA GLU A 400 3.56 -3.58 3.80
C GLU A 400 4.25 -2.97 2.57
N HIS A 401 4.52 -3.79 1.56
CA HIS A 401 5.07 -3.38 0.27
C HIS A 401 4.08 -3.66 -0.87
N ILE A 402 4.44 -3.33 -2.12
CA ILE A 402 3.57 -3.52 -3.29
C ILE A 402 3.05 -4.97 -3.49
N GLY A 403 3.82 -5.94 -3.00
CA GLY A 403 3.51 -7.37 -3.06
C GLY A 403 2.75 -7.89 -1.84
N SER A 404 2.42 -7.04 -0.87
CA SER A 404 1.67 -7.44 0.33
C SER A 404 0.17 -7.53 0.04
N CYS A 405 -0.49 -8.54 0.59
CA CYS A 405 -1.91 -8.77 0.39
C CYS A 405 -2.62 -9.43 1.57
N ASN A 406 -3.95 -9.47 1.47
CA ASN A 406 -4.81 -10.37 2.23
C ASN A 406 -5.91 -10.91 1.33
N VAL A 407 -6.53 -12.04 1.67
CA VAL A 407 -7.57 -12.65 0.85
C VAL A 407 -8.62 -13.34 1.69
N THR A 408 -9.85 -13.31 1.22
CA THR A 408 -10.98 -13.97 1.88
C THR A 408 -10.90 -15.49 1.78
N ALA A 409 -10.93 -16.16 2.94
CA ALA A 409 -11.21 -17.58 3.05
C ALA A 409 -12.64 -17.86 2.59
N THR A 410 -13.61 -17.14 3.17
CA THR A 410 -15.03 -17.28 2.83
C THR A 410 -15.75 -15.94 2.87
N ILE A 411 -16.81 -15.81 2.07
CA ILE A 411 -17.77 -14.70 2.12
C ILE A 411 -19.12 -15.29 2.56
N GLU A 412 -19.70 -14.74 3.61
CA GLU A 412 -21.00 -15.15 4.16
C GLU A 412 -22.05 -14.05 3.95
N ILE A 413 -23.26 -14.44 3.58
CA ILE A 413 -24.44 -13.57 3.64
C ILE A 413 -25.21 -13.90 4.91
N VAL A 414 -25.35 -12.92 5.80
CA VAL A 414 -26.00 -13.07 7.09
C VAL A 414 -27.26 -12.22 7.12
N ALA A 415 -28.40 -12.86 7.40
CA ALA A 415 -29.66 -12.18 7.62
C ALA A 415 -29.97 -12.09 9.11
N THR A 416 -30.49 -10.94 9.52
CA THR A 416 -30.95 -10.67 10.89
C THR A 416 -32.47 -10.61 10.89
N ASP A 417 -33.08 -11.41 11.76
CA ASP A 417 -34.53 -11.42 11.95
C ASP A 417 -35.01 -10.21 12.79
N ASP A 418 -36.33 -10.01 12.87
CA ASP A 418 -36.94 -8.92 13.65
C ASP A 418 -36.66 -9.01 15.17
N SER A 419 -36.17 -10.16 15.64
CA SER A 419 -35.78 -10.40 17.04
C SER A 419 -34.29 -10.16 17.29
N GLY A 420 -33.51 -9.83 16.25
CA GLY A 420 -32.07 -9.62 16.30
C GLY A 420 -31.24 -10.90 16.21
N ASN A 421 -31.83 -12.06 15.89
CA ASN A 421 -31.06 -13.29 15.69
C ASN A 421 -30.46 -13.32 14.29
N GLU A 422 -29.20 -13.73 14.22
CA GLU A 422 -28.45 -13.83 12.97
C GLU A 422 -28.48 -15.25 12.42
N THR A 423 -28.71 -15.37 11.12
CA THR A 423 -28.69 -16.63 10.37
C THR A 423 -27.80 -16.48 9.14
N VAL A 424 -26.88 -17.43 8.94
CA VAL A 424 -26.07 -17.49 7.72
C VAL A 424 -26.95 -18.08 6.62
N VAL A 425 -27.26 -17.26 5.61
CA VAL A 425 -28.11 -17.63 4.48
C VAL A 425 -27.30 -18.34 3.40
N ASP A 426 -26.08 -17.85 3.17
CA ASP A 426 -25.15 -18.41 2.19
C ASP A 426 -23.71 -18.26 2.67
N ILE A 427 -22.87 -19.20 2.25
CA ILE A 427 -21.43 -19.20 2.47
C ILE A 427 -20.76 -19.72 1.21
N THR A 428 -19.75 -18.99 0.74
CA THR A 428 -18.97 -19.39 -0.42
C THR A 428 -17.48 -19.19 -0.17
N ASP A 429 -16.69 -20.17 -0.60
CA ASP A 429 -15.24 -20.13 -0.76
C ASP A 429 -14.83 -19.97 -2.24
N GLU A 430 -15.75 -20.15 -3.19
CA GLU A 430 -15.49 -20.03 -4.63
C GLU A 430 -15.19 -18.58 -5.05
N VAL A 431 -15.78 -17.61 -4.36
CA VAL A 431 -15.62 -16.18 -4.64
C VAL A 431 -14.58 -15.57 -3.70
N LYS A 432 -13.58 -14.90 -4.26
CA LYS A 432 -12.44 -14.32 -3.56
C LYS A 432 -12.42 -12.79 -3.69
N LEU A 433 -12.50 -12.11 -2.56
CA LEU A 433 -12.02 -10.74 -2.41
C LEU A 433 -10.56 -10.78 -1.93
N GLN A 434 -9.66 -10.20 -2.71
CA GLN A 434 -8.25 -9.99 -2.41
C GLN A 434 -8.04 -8.49 -2.12
N LEU A 435 -7.32 -8.20 -1.05
CA LEU A 435 -6.94 -6.86 -0.64
C LEU A 435 -5.46 -6.65 -0.90
N VAL A 436 -5.12 -5.48 -1.44
CA VAL A 436 -3.74 -5.04 -1.70
C VAL A 436 -3.49 -3.69 -1.04
N LYS A 437 -2.23 -3.24 -1.13
CA LYS A 437 -1.75 -1.99 -0.53
C LYS A 437 -2.69 -0.81 -0.89
N PRO A 438 -2.88 0.17 0.01
CA PRO A 438 -3.65 1.36 -0.30
C PRO A 438 -3.18 2.04 -1.58
N GLU A 439 -4.12 2.50 -2.39
CA GLU A 439 -3.87 3.21 -3.64
C GLU A 439 -4.73 4.47 -3.66
N ASP A 440 -4.15 5.62 -4.01
CA ASP A 440 -4.92 6.80 -4.41
C ASP A 440 -4.61 7.07 -5.87
N ILE A 441 -5.58 6.80 -6.72
CA ILE A 441 -5.45 6.96 -8.15
C ILE A 441 -5.89 8.38 -8.51
N ASN A 442 -5.00 9.18 -9.09
CA ASN A 442 -5.35 10.51 -9.56
C ASN A 442 -6.21 10.44 -10.84
N SER A 443 -6.68 11.59 -11.32
CA SER A 443 -7.45 11.70 -12.57
C SER A 443 -6.68 11.27 -13.83
N SER A 444 -5.37 11.04 -13.72
CA SER A 444 -4.50 10.54 -14.79
C SER A 444 -4.30 9.02 -14.73
N GLY A 445 -4.91 8.33 -13.76
CA GLY A 445 -4.75 6.89 -13.56
C GLY A 445 -3.48 6.49 -12.80
N GLU A 446 -2.74 7.45 -12.23
CA GLU A 446 -1.50 7.18 -11.50
C GLU A 446 -1.77 6.98 -10.02
N ASN A 447 -1.15 5.95 -9.43
CA ASN A 447 -1.20 5.72 -7.98
C ASN A 447 -0.23 6.68 -7.26
N VAL A 448 -0.77 7.80 -6.77
CA VAL A 448 -0.02 8.88 -6.12
C VAL A 448 0.50 8.47 -4.75
N LEU A 449 -0.19 7.57 -4.04
CA LEU A 449 0.33 7.04 -2.77
C LEU A 449 1.58 6.20 -3.01
N LEU A 450 1.54 5.26 -3.96
CA LEU A 450 2.68 4.39 -4.22
C LEU A 450 3.90 5.17 -4.71
N SER A 451 3.72 6.18 -5.55
CA SER A 451 4.83 7.04 -6.00
C SER A 451 5.37 7.95 -4.88
N SER A 452 4.53 8.43 -3.97
CA SER A 452 4.93 9.29 -2.84
C SER A 452 5.57 8.53 -1.66
N PHE A 453 5.41 7.20 -1.61
CA PHE A 453 6.01 6.33 -0.59
C PHE A 453 7.26 5.60 -1.06
N GLN A 454 7.84 5.99 -2.20
CA GLN A 454 9.09 5.41 -2.68
C GLN A 454 10.24 5.77 -1.75
N GLN A 455 10.81 4.77 -1.10
CA GLN A 455 11.96 4.91 -0.23
C GLN A 455 13.22 5.23 -1.03
N CYS A 456 14.12 5.97 -0.39
CA CYS A 456 15.43 6.33 -0.95
C CYS A 456 16.45 6.58 0.17
N SER A 457 17.72 6.35 -0.13
CA SER A 457 18.85 6.81 0.68
C SER A 457 19.56 8.02 0.08
N SER A 458 19.37 8.28 -1.21
CA SER A 458 19.86 9.47 -1.90
C SER A 458 18.97 9.88 -3.07
N SER A 459 19.14 11.11 -3.55
CA SER A 459 18.40 11.65 -4.69
C SER A 459 18.75 10.93 -6.02
N ASN A 460 19.87 10.20 -6.07
CA ASN A 460 20.25 9.37 -7.23
C ASN A 460 19.30 8.19 -7.46
N GLN A 461 18.64 7.74 -6.38
CA GLN A 461 17.64 6.67 -6.41
C GLN A 461 16.23 7.18 -6.75
N CYS A 462 16.06 8.50 -6.85
CA CYS A 462 14.82 9.14 -7.24
C CYS A 462 14.83 9.52 -8.73
N GLY A 463 13.63 9.71 -9.30
CA GLY A 463 13.47 10.15 -10.68
C GLY A 463 14.04 11.55 -10.93
N SER A 464 14.17 11.93 -12.21
CA SER A 464 14.82 13.20 -12.59
C SER A 464 14.16 14.44 -12.00
N ASP A 465 12.86 14.36 -11.77
CA ASP A 465 12.05 15.43 -11.21
C ASP A 465 11.74 15.21 -9.72
N SER A 466 12.56 14.41 -9.01
CA SER A 466 12.36 14.13 -7.60
C SER A 466 13.66 14.24 -6.78
N CYS A 467 13.50 14.43 -5.47
CA CYS A 467 14.58 14.54 -4.48
C CYS A 467 14.34 13.57 -3.34
N CYS A 468 15.41 13.03 -2.77
CA CYS A 468 15.31 12.21 -1.57
C CYS A 468 15.28 13.07 -0.31
N ILE A 469 14.16 13.06 0.43
CA ILE A 469 14.01 13.79 1.70
C ILE A 469 13.28 12.91 2.71
N ASN A 470 13.87 12.79 3.90
CA ASN A 470 13.39 11.91 4.98
C ASN A 470 13.16 10.48 4.47
N SER A 471 14.13 9.98 3.70
CA SER A 471 14.11 8.66 3.07
C SER A 471 12.93 8.42 2.12
N ARG A 472 12.38 9.48 1.51
CA ARG A 472 11.31 9.39 0.51
C ARG A 472 11.58 10.25 -0.71
N CYS A 473 11.18 9.79 -1.88
CA CYS A 473 11.26 10.57 -3.11
C CYS A 473 10.09 11.57 -3.18
N TRP A 474 10.42 12.86 -3.26
CA TRP A 474 9.46 13.95 -3.40
C TRP A 474 9.66 14.67 -4.72
N ASP A 475 8.57 15.01 -5.39
CA ASP A 475 8.61 15.82 -6.61
C ASP A 475 9.26 17.20 -6.36
N LYS A 476 10.12 17.64 -7.27
CA LYS A 476 10.83 18.94 -7.22
C LYS A 476 9.89 20.15 -7.29
N SER A 477 8.65 19.96 -7.75
CA SER A 477 7.60 20.99 -7.65
C SER A 477 7.13 21.21 -6.20
N LEU A 478 7.24 20.20 -5.35
CA LEU A 478 6.91 20.27 -3.92
C LEU A 478 8.12 20.67 -3.08
N VAL A 479 9.32 20.26 -3.51
CA VAL A 479 10.57 20.54 -2.81
C VAL A 479 11.50 21.33 -3.73
N THR A 480 11.78 22.58 -3.33
CA THR A 480 12.50 23.55 -4.15
C THR A 480 13.94 23.18 -4.49
N GLN A 481 14.64 22.36 -3.68
CA GLN A 481 16.02 21.89 -3.91
C GLN A 481 16.28 20.52 -3.26
N CYS A 482 17.02 19.63 -3.93
CA CYS A 482 17.46 18.37 -3.33
C CYS A 482 18.57 18.62 -2.30
N VAL A 483 18.55 17.88 -1.18
CA VAL A 483 19.56 18.03 -0.11
C VAL A 483 20.97 17.68 -0.62
N ASP A 484 21.07 16.76 -1.58
CA ASP A 484 22.33 16.28 -2.16
C ASP A 484 22.93 17.27 -3.17
N ASP A 485 22.10 18.14 -3.77
CA ASP A 485 22.54 19.20 -4.70
C ASP A 485 23.12 20.43 -3.95
N LEU A 486 23.00 20.44 -2.62
CA LEU A 486 23.54 21.50 -1.79
C LEU A 486 24.98 21.15 -1.42
N PRO A 487 25.96 22.03 -1.69
CA PRO A 487 27.29 21.86 -1.12
C PRO A 487 27.16 21.73 0.40
N ASN A 488 27.63 20.60 0.93
CA ASN A 488 27.55 20.19 2.32
C ASN A 488 28.03 21.33 3.24
N PHE A 489 27.08 22.13 3.71
CA PHE A 489 27.30 23.23 4.62
C PHE A 489 26.46 22.93 5.86
N GLY A 490 27.10 22.51 6.94
CA GLY A 490 26.72 22.85 8.32
C GLY A 490 25.56 22.10 9.01
N ASN A 491 25.91 21.28 10.00
CA ASN A 491 25.03 20.91 11.12
C ASN A 491 25.10 21.96 12.25
N LEU A 492 25.02 23.25 11.93
CA LEU A 492 25.14 24.28 12.96
C LEU A 492 23.89 24.28 13.84
N ILE A 493 24.09 24.29 15.15
CA ILE A 493 22.98 24.31 16.11
C ILE A 493 22.43 25.73 16.27
N THR A 494 21.20 25.85 16.78
CA THR A 494 20.60 27.15 17.09
C THR A 494 21.55 28.03 17.92
N GLY A 495 21.79 29.25 17.44
CA GLY A 495 22.69 30.23 18.05
C GLY A 495 24.09 30.31 17.43
N GLU A 496 24.50 29.34 16.59
CA GLU A 496 25.77 29.38 15.88
C GLU A 496 25.73 30.30 14.66
N THR A 497 26.89 30.83 14.27
CA THR A 497 27.01 31.82 13.19
C THR A 497 26.83 31.17 11.83
N CYS A 498 25.90 31.68 11.02
CA CYS A 498 25.58 31.16 9.70
C CYS A 498 25.54 32.29 8.66
N ASN A 499 25.83 31.95 7.40
CA ASN A 499 25.66 32.82 6.23
C ASN A 499 24.54 32.34 5.29
N SER A 500 24.18 31.06 5.39
CA SER A 500 23.16 30.40 4.58
C SER A 500 22.25 29.58 5.48
N ASP A 501 21.00 29.43 5.05
CA ASP A 501 20.00 28.60 5.74
C ASP A 501 20.44 27.15 5.88
N TYR A 502 21.08 26.66 4.83
CA TYR A 502 21.57 25.30 4.76
C TYR A 502 22.68 25.03 5.77
N GLU A 503 23.41 26.05 6.23
CA GLU A 503 24.43 25.90 7.28
C GLU A 503 23.85 25.50 8.64
N CYS A 504 22.54 25.62 8.85
CA CYS A 504 21.87 25.35 10.11
C CYS A 504 21.14 24.00 10.10
N SER A 505 21.24 23.25 11.18
CA SER A 505 20.44 22.02 11.42
C SER A 505 18.92 22.25 11.34
N SER A 506 18.47 23.47 11.62
CA SER A 506 17.08 23.91 11.52
C SER A 506 16.72 24.50 10.15
N LEU A 507 17.65 24.49 9.19
CA LEU A 507 17.53 25.12 7.87
C LEU A 507 17.12 26.60 7.93
N CYS A 508 17.47 27.26 9.03
CA CYS A 508 16.92 28.55 9.42
C CYS A 508 18.07 29.44 9.90
N CYS A 509 18.68 30.17 8.97
CA CYS A 509 19.67 31.19 9.25
C CYS A 509 19.02 32.56 9.20
N ASP A 510 18.97 33.26 10.34
CA ASP A 510 18.55 34.65 10.33
C ASP A 510 19.71 35.53 9.88
N ARG A 511 19.65 36.04 8.65
CA ARG A 511 20.69 36.91 8.07
C ARG A 511 20.83 38.26 8.77
N ILE A 512 19.82 38.71 9.51
CA ILE A 512 19.90 39.94 10.30
C ILE A 512 20.78 39.72 11.53
N ARG A 513 20.65 38.55 12.17
CA ARG A 513 21.45 38.17 13.35
C ARG A 513 22.73 37.42 13.00
N GLY A 514 22.83 36.90 11.77
CA GLY A 514 23.90 36.03 11.30
C GLY A 514 23.99 34.74 12.09
N THR A 515 22.87 34.20 12.58
CA THR A 515 22.86 33.02 13.47
C THR A 515 21.71 32.09 13.19
N CYS A 516 21.92 30.79 13.42
CA CYS A 516 20.90 29.76 13.30
C CYS A 516 19.76 29.99 14.31
N GLN A 517 18.52 29.93 13.85
CA GLN A 517 17.30 30.07 14.63
C GLN A 517 16.54 28.73 14.65
N PRO A 518 15.72 28.44 15.68
CA PRO A 518 14.99 27.18 15.75
C PRO A 518 13.86 27.14 14.71
N HIS A 519 13.61 25.96 14.14
CA HIS A 519 12.45 25.68 13.31
C HIS A 519 12.00 24.24 13.58
N ASP A 520 10.79 24.05 14.11
CA ASP A 520 10.21 22.75 14.44
C ASP A 520 8.69 22.82 14.26
N THR A 521 8.19 22.10 13.27
CA THR A 521 6.76 22.02 12.92
C THR A 521 6.04 20.82 13.54
N ILE A 522 6.79 19.88 14.14
CA ILE A 522 6.29 18.59 14.64
C ILE A 522 6.05 18.64 16.16
N ALA A 523 6.72 19.56 16.87
CA ALA A 523 6.50 19.77 18.30
C ALA A 523 5.05 20.19 18.62
N THR A 524 4.56 19.76 19.79
CA THR A 524 3.26 20.14 20.36
C THR A 524 3.03 21.66 20.50
N SER A 525 4.08 22.46 20.42
CA SER A 525 4.03 23.91 20.24
C SER A 525 5.03 24.25 19.13
N PRO A 526 4.56 24.42 17.88
CA PRO A 526 5.46 24.62 16.75
C PRO A 526 6.24 25.92 16.92
N VAL A 527 7.52 25.86 16.60
CA VAL A 527 8.43 27.00 16.63
C VAL A 527 8.81 27.32 15.20
N TYR A 528 8.44 28.50 14.72
CA TYR A 528 8.73 28.93 13.36
C TYR A 528 9.93 29.87 13.33
N CYS A 529 10.69 29.76 12.24
CA CYS A 529 11.86 30.57 11.95
C CYS A 529 11.53 32.08 11.88
N ALA A 530 10.35 32.42 11.35
CA ALA A 530 9.82 33.79 11.32
C ALA A 530 10.79 34.77 10.63
N LYS A 531 11.16 34.47 9.37
CA LYS A 531 12.05 35.33 8.61
C LYS A 531 11.32 36.52 7.97
N PRO A 532 11.87 37.73 8.09
CA PRO A 532 11.28 38.88 7.44
C PRO A 532 11.47 38.82 5.92
N ALA A 533 10.59 39.54 5.22
CA ALA A 533 10.64 39.68 3.76
C ALA A 533 12.03 40.12 3.26
N GLY A 534 12.48 39.51 2.17
CA GLY A 534 13.78 39.73 1.54
C GLY A 534 14.92 38.83 2.03
N GLN A 535 14.70 38.01 3.06
CA GLN A 535 15.64 36.95 3.44
C GLN A 535 15.45 35.68 2.61
N THR A 536 16.48 34.83 2.53
CA THR A 536 16.37 33.53 1.89
C THR A 536 15.46 32.60 2.66
N CYS A 537 14.73 31.75 1.97
CA CYS A 537 13.80 30.81 2.56
C CYS A 537 13.90 29.44 1.88
N VAL A 538 13.54 28.41 2.63
CA VAL A 538 13.46 27.03 2.15
C VAL A 538 12.02 26.70 1.75
N ALA A 539 11.07 27.09 2.60
CA ALA A 539 9.62 27.02 2.34
C ALA A 539 8.90 28.20 3.01
N LYS A 540 7.60 28.37 2.72
CA LYS A 540 6.77 29.49 3.24
C LYS A 540 6.74 29.55 4.77
N GLU A 541 6.78 28.40 5.45
CA GLU A 541 6.75 28.27 6.91
C GLU A 541 8.00 28.86 7.59
N TRP A 542 9.07 29.09 6.83
CA TRP A 542 10.27 29.79 7.31
C TRP A 542 10.12 31.31 7.28
N CYS A 543 9.13 31.83 6.54
CA CYS A 543 8.85 33.25 6.45
C CYS A 543 7.96 33.74 7.60
N ASP A 544 7.99 35.05 7.85
CA ASP A 544 7.13 35.71 8.82
C ASP A 544 5.65 35.57 8.43
N GLN A 545 4.79 35.50 9.45
CA GLN A 545 3.35 35.59 9.24
C GLN A 545 2.92 37.04 9.03
N HIS A 546 2.09 37.23 8.02
CA HIS A 546 1.51 38.52 7.67
C HIS A 546 -0.01 38.48 7.82
N PRO A 547 -0.63 39.58 8.28
CA PRO A 547 -2.09 39.69 8.31
C PRO A 547 -2.64 39.81 6.88
N VAL A 548 -3.43 38.84 6.47
CA VAL A 548 -4.16 38.83 5.19
C VAL A 548 -5.63 38.99 5.47
N THR A 549 -6.28 39.97 4.83
CA THR A 549 -7.71 40.25 5.03
C THR A 549 -8.52 39.77 3.85
N THR A 550 -9.31 38.72 4.05
CA THR A 550 -10.22 38.18 3.05
C THR A 550 -11.64 38.65 3.33
N CYS A 551 -12.27 39.29 2.34
CA CYS A 551 -13.63 39.80 2.44
C CYS A 551 -14.60 38.97 1.59
N GLY A 552 -15.80 38.68 2.10
CA GLY A 552 -16.83 37.93 1.39
C GLY A 552 -18.24 38.42 1.74
N ILE A 553 -19.15 38.30 0.78
CA ILE A 553 -20.58 38.54 0.98
C ILE A 553 -21.16 37.25 1.56
N VAL A 554 -21.46 37.29 2.85
CA VAL A 554 -21.96 36.14 3.61
C VAL A 554 -23.46 36.23 3.84
N ARG A 555 -24.12 35.06 3.91
CA ARG A 555 -25.51 34.95 4.33
C ARG A 555 -25.64 35.26 5.82
N THR A 556 -26.51 36.21 6.18
CA THR A 556 -26.76 36.63 7.57
C THR A 556 -28.09 36.15 8.13
N GLY A 557 -28.95 35.57 7.29
CA GLY A 557 -30.24 35.02 7.70
C GLY A 557 -31.32 35.14 6.64
N THR A 558 -32.57 35.20 7.09
CA THR A 558 -33.74 35.50 6.28
C THR A 558 -34.59 36.57 6.97
N ASP A 559 -35.14 37.49 6.20
CA ASP A 559 -36.08 38.49 6.71
C ASP A 559 -37.45 37.85 7.07
N PRO A 560 -38.35 38.59 7.75
CA PRO A 560 -39.69 38.09 8.11
C PRO A 560 -40.59 37.72 6.92
N PHE A 561 -40.19 38.03 5.69
CA PHE A 561 -40.90 37.71 4.46
C PHE A 561 -40.26 36.54 3.69
N GLY A 562 -39.20 35.93 4.24
CA GLY A 562 -38.49 34.79 3.65
C GLY A 562 -37.37 35.16 2.68
N ASN A 563 -37.05 36.43 2.49
CA ASN A 563 -35.94 36.84 1.62
C ASN A 563 -34.60 36.64 2.33
N VAL A 564 -33.58 36.19 1.60
CA VAL A 564 -32.23 36.01 2.13
C VAL A 564 -31.62 37.38 2.47
N THR A 565 -31.06 37.50 3.68
CA THR A 565 -30.24 38.65 4.06
C THR A 565 -28.77 38.29 3.97
N CYS A 566 -27.94 39.25 3.55
CA CYS A 566 -26.50 39.09 3.40
C CYS A 566 -25.77 40.36 3.85
N ALA A 567 -24.47 40.25 4.12
CA ALA A 567 -23.61 41.38 4.41
C ALA A 567 -22.17 41.10 4.01
N LEU A 568 -21.41 42.15 3.66
CA LEU A 568 -19.96 42.05 3.56
C LEU A 568 -19.36 41.79 4.95
N ARG A 569 -18.50 40.78 5.04
CA ARG A 569 -17.67 40.47 6.21
C ARG A 569 -16.24 40.32 5.76
N CYS A 570 -15.31 40.75 6.59
CA CYS A 570 -13.88 40.60 6.35
C CYS A 570 -13.25 39.90 7.54
N ILE A 571 -12.39 38.93 7.27
CA ILE A 571 -11.69 38.13 8.26
C ILE A 571 -10.20 38.31 8.00
N THR A 572 -9.45 38.67 9.04
CA THR A 572 -8.00 38.79 8.98
C THR A 572 -7.38 37.57 9.62
N ALA A 573 -6.61 36.81 8.85
CA ALA A 573 -5.84 35.67 9.33
C ALA A 573 -4.34 35.95 9.24
N GLN A 574 -3.55 35.27 10.07
CA GLN A 574 -2.08 35.30 9.98
C GLN A 574 -1.65 34.18 9.05
N VAL A 575 -1.10 34.54 7.90
CA VAL A 575 -0.67 33.60 6.86
C VAL A 575 0.83 33.81 6.62
N PHE A 576 1.57 32.73 6.41
CA PHE A 576 3.00 32.80 6.11
C PHE A 576 3.27 33.58 4.82
N GLY A 577 4.40 34.28 4.78
CA GLY A 577 4.92 34.87 3.55
C GLY A 577 5.26 33.81 2.50
N GLU A 578 5.15 34.20 1.24
CA GLU A 578 5.50 33.35 0.10
C GLU A 578 7.02 33.18 0.00
N CYS A 579 7.47 32.00 -0.42
CA CYS A 579 8.88 31.71 -0.63
C CYS A 579 9.15 31.56 -2.13
N VAL A 580 9.63 32.64 -2.78
CA VAL A 580 9.67 32.73 -4.24
C VAL A 580 11.08 32.89 -4.76
N ALA A 581 11.48 32.04 -5.73
CA ALA A 581 12.72 32.20 -6.50
C ALA A 581 12.44 33.02 -7.77
N SER A 582 13.18 34.11 -7.98
CA SER A 582 12.95 35.03 -9.10
C SER A 582 13.29 34.47 -10.49
N ASP A 583 14.05 33.37 -10.55
CA ASP A 583 14.58 32.76 -11.79
C ASP A 583 14.41 31.23 -11.84
N GLY A 584 13.71 30.64 -10.87
CA GLY A 584 13.46 29.18 -10.79
C GLY A 584 14.68 28.31 -10.48
N ILE A 585 15.87 28.90 -10.31
CA ILE A 585 17.14 28.19 -10.07
C ILE A 585 17.93 28.82 -8.90
N GLY A 586 17.69 30.10 -8.59
CA GLY A 586 18.32 30.82 -7.49
C GLY A 586 17.66 30.63 -6.12
N ALA A 587 18.33 31.10 -5.08
CA ALA A 587 17.81 31.05 -3.71
C ALA A 587 16.49 31.82 -3.58
N ALA A 588 15.44 31.12 -3.15
CA ALA A 588 14.13 31.72 -2.92
C ALA A 588 14.18 32.74 -1.78
N ILE A 589 13.36 33.80 -1.88
CA ILE A 589 13.27 34.85 -0.86
C ILE A 589 11.86 34.95 -0.30
N CYS A 590 11.76 35.29 0.98
CA CYS A 590 10.49 35.59 1.62
C CYS A 590 9.88 36.85 1.01
N THR A 591 8.67 36.76 0.49
CA THR A 591 7.86 37.87 0.02
C THR A 591 6.56 37.93 0.79
N PRO A 592 6.04 39.13 1.15
CA PRO A 592 4.73 39.22 1.77
C PRO A 592 3.67 38.57 0.87
N PRO A 593 2.67 37.89 1.43
CA PRO A 593 1.61 37.28 0.64
C PRO A 593 0.75 38.36 0.00
N ASP A 594 0.24 38.09 -1.19
CA ASP A 594 -0.68 39.00 -1.88
C ASP A 594 -1.98 39.13 -1.10
N GLN A 595 -2.54 40.35 -1.09
CA GLN A 595 -3.85 40.57 -0.49
C GLN A 595 -4.93 40.14 -1.50
N PRO A 596 -5.86 39.26 -1.11
CA PRO A 596 -6.93 38.84 -2.00
C PRO A 596 -7.85 40.02 -2.32
N ASP A 597 -8.36 40.05 -3.55
CA ASP A 597 -9.31 41.07 -3.96
C ASP A 597 -10.60 40.97 -3.13
N SER A 598 -11.21 42.12 -2.89
CA SER A 598 -12.46 42.23 -2.12
C SER A 598 -13.66 42.35 -3.05
N PRO A 599 -14.75 41.59 -2.83
CA PRO A 599 -15.95 41.70 -3.64
C PRO A 599 -16.61 43.08 -3.44
N THR A 600 -17.20 43.61 -4.50
CA THR A 600 -17.94 44.87 -4.43
C THR A 600 -19.33 44.62 -3.81
N PHE A 601 -19.67 45.33 -2.74
CA PHE A 601 -20.97 45.22 -2.08
C PHE A 601 -21.66 46.57 -1.93
N ASP A 602 -22.79 46.76 -2.61
CA ASP A 602 -23.67 47.92 -2.41
C ASP A 602 -24.89 47.52 -1.55
N PRO A 603 -25.05 48.07 -0.33
CA PRO A 603 -26.18 47.76 0.54
C PRO A 603 -27.54 48.17 -0.04
N ASN A 604 -27.58 49.05 -1.05
CA ASN A 604 -28.82 49.51 -1.68
C ASN A 604 -29.19 48.72 -2.94
N ASP A 605 -28.32 47.83 -3.41
CA ASP A 605 -28.60 46.99 -4.58
C ASP A 605 -29.65 45.90 -4.22
N PRO A 606 -30.76 45.81 -4.97
CA PRO A 606 -31.72 44.70 -4.83
C PRO A 606 -31.10 43.31 -4.98
N ASN A 607 -30.03 43.17 -5.76
CA ASN A 607 -29.32 41.92 -6.06
C ASN A 607 -28.07 41.68 -5.19
N ARG A 608 -27.84 42.50 -4.15
CA ARG A 608 -26.65 42.41 -3.27
C ARG A 608 -26.40 41.06 -2.61
N CYS A 609 -27.39 40.16 -2.59
CA CYS A 609 -27.28 38.80 -2.05
C CYS A 609 -27.15 37.72 -3.13
N ASN A 610 -26.74 38.10 -4.34
CA ASN A 610 -26.48 37.20 -5.45
C ASN A 610 -25.15 37.56 -6.15
N PRO A 611 -24.01 37.48 -5.44
CA PRO A 611 -22.71 37.69 -6.06
C PRO A 611 -22.40 36.59 -7.08
N GLU A 612 -21.57 36.90 -8.08
CA GLU A 612 -20.91 35.88 -8.90
C GLU A 612 -20.16 34.91 -7.97
N GLY A 613 -20.16 33.60 -8.26
CA GLY A 613 -19.63 32.57 -7.34
C GLY A 613 -20.50 32.19 -6.14
N GLY A 614 -21.65 32.86 -5.91
CA GLY A 614 -22.64 32.48 -4.89
C GLY A 614 -22.35 33.01 -3.48
N LEU A 615 -23.36 32.96 -2.59
CA LEU A 615 -23.24 33.41 -1.20
C LEU A 615 -22.39 32.44 -0.37
N LEU A 616 -21.46 33.00 0.41
CA LEU A 616 -20.65 32.23 1.36
C LEU A 616 -21.36 32.09 2.71
N THR A 617 -21.08 31.00 3.43
CA THR A 617 -21.29 30.94 4.88
C THR A 617 -20.16 31.64 5.62
N LEU A 618 -20.33 31.90 6.92
CA LEU A 618 -19.26 32.46 7.73
C LEU A 618 -18.08 31.49 7.84
N GLU A 619 -18.36 30.19 7.95
CA GLU A 619 -17.37 29.12 8.01
C GLU A 619 -16.55 29.05 6.71
N GLN A 620 -17.21 29.14 5.55
CA GLN A 620 -16.51 29.19 4.26
C GLN A 620 -15.62 30.43 4.13
N LEU A 621 -16.07 31.58 4.65
CA LEU A 621 -15.22 32.78 4.68
C LEU A 621 -14.02 32.64 5.62
N ILE A 622 -14.17 31.94 6.75
CA ILE A 622 -13.06 31.64 7.67
C ILE A 622 -12.04 30.72 6.98
N GLU A 623 -12.51 29.70 6.28
CA GLU A 623 -11.67 28.76 5.53
C GLU A 623 -10.87 29.46 4.42
N LEU A 624 -11.54 30.32 3.63
CA LEU A 624 -10.89 31.17 2.62
C LEU A 624 -9.89 32.17 3.23
N ALA A 625 -10.15 32.67 4.44
CA ALA A 625 -9.23 33.57 5.13
C ALA A 625 -7.95 32.85 5.60
N ASN A 626 -8.06 31.57 5.99
CA ASN A 626 -6.91 30.76 6.37
C ASN A 626 -6.12 30.24 5.16
N ASN A 627 -6.74 30.17 3.97
CA ASN A 627 -6.13 29.71 2.72
C ASN A 627 -6.37 30.71 1.57
N PRO A 628 -5.80 31.93 1.63
CA PRO A 628 -6.12 33.00 0.68
C PRO A 628 -5.68 32.70 -0.77
N SER A 629 -4.74 31.77 -0.98
CA SER A 629 -4.27 31.34 -2.30
C SER A 629 -5.30 30.57 -3.12
N GLN A 630 -6.38 30.05 -2.49
CA GLN A 630 -7.48 29.39 -3.21
C GLN A 630 -8.35 30.36 -4.03
N GLY A 631 -8.14 31.68 -3.87
CA GLY A 631 -8.91 32.72 -4.53
C GLY A 631 -10.30 32.88 -3.94
N ASN A 632 -10.87 34.09 -4.03
CA ASN A 632 -12.24 34.32 -3.60
C ASN A 632 -13.19 34.13 -4.81
N PRO A 633 -14.11 33.14 -4.75
CA PRO A 633 -15.02 32.86 -5.88
C PRO A 633 -15.95 34.03 -6.22
N GLN A 634 -16.06 35.03 -5.35
CA GLN A 634 -16.90 36.23 -5.55
C GLN A 634 -16.21 37.39 -6.27
N VAL A 635 -14.98 37.21 -6.73
CA VAL A 635 -14.13 38.29 -7.29
C VAL A 635 -13.49 37.90 -8.62
N ASN A 636 -13.92 36.76 -9.19
CA ASN A 636 -13.50 36.24 -10.49
C ASN A 636 -14.60 36.38 -11.54
#